data_AF-A0A960SZJ3-F1
#
_entry.id   AF-A0A960SZJ3-F1
#
_cell.length_a   1.000
_cell.length_b   1.000
_cell.length_c   1.000
_cell.angle_alpha   90.00
_cell.angle_beta   90.00
_cell.angle_gamma   90.00
#
_symmetry.space_group_name_H-M   'P 1'
#
loop_
_entity.id
_entity.type
_entity.pdbx_description
1 polymer ?
#
loop_
_entity_poly.entity_id
_entity_poly.type
_entity_poly.pdbx_seq_one_letter_code
_entity_poly.pdbx_strand_id
1 'polypeptide(L)'
;HWSGHTGCVILAPHLVNCTKKDLGLPHTSQATERQRRDGMCWTDENEKYNDGGAFKITCRDKRGVVVTLIADNYYGYCKKEVKTQISYAANLFGNAEEEHAGGAVAFPSFDLGEDFSLSDYMRTVDHRFLGVIERYSDLFHLQPEGYGIDKTYPDIYYVPEDVHIDLNSQTVTWENAAGPQQIELQPGITYVLPSGYKVEMIKPFAGMRWRLIGTNAEGTFCHKPCTVSGGGKSEISKSISDSMIAAPLLVENLKDDLDAAWGVINHDYSKRYKNPPATGKQSRPLLSPERSLGSVVSMLTQKPEFTDEYNEWLGTIKSSVRDLVFLIKRFYKPDWGEDWRQRFSVDLINGKPGRQLIYRRRRIITQFLRVGFTEDGNWRTFTVRKDFAPARKIQTEDDISASLVVPAPLIKGLHPEVKNPSLKFIKNCEYRLFQRPDDAIHRGYDHKTESDFSGKGLFFSNYEPLDRPTVRTMLRDSIRFEQFTEPMRKTLEDFAAADSPDFVISSHQPRIVDGKATKNPRYLQNRPDLEDPRAVYLATLGKRFFRRLTIDAPVPMPVTSVLAGRRNNPPDEKAGIRALAVYNPIHYQELPELFMDFVASLTGKSPSTTGAGSEGALTKGPFNAILPVHDLNAALVSFLSTGYHGFTTAAGYVGPKFRVDHDISLLVPEVWSRMFIHERDPKYLIENGYLEKVEDFEHEGRTIEASRLGYRITESFVLTFFGRIFSAPDTVFSEEMLRPELQSMEAYIDGLDNTVETQRRVALNYFEDGGVEMAIPPLKALLHIMAYGEYEGKTLRDPEIRRLFDRETMLGSDWYQQRIDAKVKVDTALCEAHIASLEAFLANTNYRSEHERLGIRARLDAAKAELAHIRTPAYRGNLVGTIGTDPELV
;
A
#
# COMPACT_ATOMS: atom_id res chain seq x y z
N HIS A 1 -12.46 3.89 -27.49
CA HIS A 1 -12.02 3.78 -26.08
C HIS A 1 -13.10 3.11 -25.22
N TRP A 2 -13.64 1.96 -25.63
CA TRP A 2 -14.69 1.20 -24.93
C TRP A 2 -14.32 -0.29 -25.00
N SER A 3 -14.68 -1.07 -23.98
CA SER A 3 -14.36 -2.50 -23.91
C SER A 3 -15.30 -3.40 -24.71
N GLY A 4 -16.39 -2.86 -25.27
CA GLY A 4 -17.45 -3.64 -25.93
C GLY A 4 -18.57 -4.11 -25.00
N HIS A 5 -18.53 -3.75 -23.71
CA HIS A 5 -19.46 -4.23 -22.69
C HIS A 5 -20.40 -3.14 -22.18
N THR A 6 -21.68 -3.48 -21.96
CA THR A 6 -22.70 -2.54 -21.44
C THR A 6 -23.28 -3.04 -20.14
N GLY A 7 -23.36 -2.15 -19.15
CA GLY A 7 -23.94 -2.42 -17.85
C GLY A 7 -25.22 -1.63 -17.61
N CYS A 8 -26.17 -2.22 -16.88
CA CYS A 8 -27.39 -1.57 -16.42
C CYS A 8 -27.61 -1.86 -14.93
N VAL A 9 -27.96 -0.84 -14.15
CA VAL A 9 -28.32 -0.95 -12.74
C VAL A 9 -29.67 -0.28 -12.51
N ILE A 10 -30.60 -0.99 -11.87
CA ILE A 10 -31.93 -0.50 -11.56
C ILE A 10 -32.14 -0.58 -10.05
N LEU A 11 -32.38 0.58 -9.42
CA LEU A 11 -32.72 0.65 -8.00
C LEU A 11 -34.22 0.40 -7.82
N ALA A 12 -34.56 -0.64 -7.08
CA ALA A 12 -35.93 -1.09 -6.88
C ALA A 12 -36.16 -1.51 -5.41
N PRO A 13 -36.00 -0.60 -4.43
CA PRO A 13 -36.07 -0.93 -3.00
C PRO A 13 -37.43 -1.51 -2.56
N HIS A 14 -38.49 -1.27 -3.34
CA HIS A 14 -39.82 -1.81 -3.05
C HIS A 14 -39.92 -3.34 -3.18
N LEU A 15 -38.98 -4.00 -3.88
CA LEU A 15 -39.01 -5.44 -4.16
C LEU A 15 -38.87 -6.32 -2.92
N VAL A 16 -38.37 -5.80 -1.80
CA VAL A 16 -38.32 -6.54 -0.52
C VAL A 16 -39.70 -6.94 0.00
N ASN A 17 -40.77 -6.32 -0.53
CA ASN A 17 -42.15 -6.63 -0.14
C ASN A 17 -42.78 -7.76 -0.97
N CYS A 18 -42.15 -8.22 -2.05
CA CYS A 18 -42.66 -9.31 -2.88
C CYS A 18 -42.63 -10.65 -2.09
N THR A 19 -43.66 -11.48 -2.26
CA THR A 19 -43.64 -12.83 -1.69
C THR A 19 -42.92 -13.80 -2.63
N LYS A 20 -42.34 -14.87 -2.08
CA LYS A 20 -41.73 -15.96 -2.84
C LYS A 20 -42.73 -16.60 -3.80
N LYS A 21 -43.99 -16.77 -3.36
CA LYS A 21 -45.07 -17.35 -4.16
C LYS A 21 -45.47 -16.46 -5.34
N ASP A 22 -45.65 -15.16 -5.13
CA ASP A 22 -46.04 -14.22 -6.22
C ASP A 22 -44.95 -14.12 -7.30
N LEU A 23 -43.69 -14.33 -6.92
CA LEU A 23 -42.55 -14.40 -7.85
C LEU A 23 -42.42 -15.77 -8.55
N GLY A 24 -43.28 -16.73 -8.24
CA GLY A 24 -43.32 -18.04 -8.88
C GLY A 24 -42.28 -19.05 -8.36
N LEU A 25 -41.72 -18.86 -7.17
CA LEU A 25 -40.85 -19.87 -6.56
C LEU A 25 -41.65 -21.13 -6.16
N PRO A 26 -41.04 -22.32 -6.14
CA PRO A 26 -41.74 -23.56 -5.80
C PRO A 26 -42.02 -23.66 -4.31
N HIS A 27 -43.07 -24.42 -3.96
CA HIS A 27 -43.24 -24.90 -2.59
C HIS A 27 -42.08 -25.84 -2.22
N THR A 28 -41.67 -25.88 -0.95
CA THR A 28 -40.50 -26.67 -0.48
C THR A 28 -40.54 -28.16 -0.86
N SER A 29 -41.74 -28.74 -0.99
CA SER A 29 -41.95 -30.13 -1.44
C SER A 29 -41.60 -30.37 -2.92
N GLN A 30 -41.52 -29.32 -3.72
CA GLN A 30 -41.18 -29.35 -5.16
C GLN A 30 -39.80 -28.73 -5.44
N ALA A 31 -39.17 -28.14 -4.42
CA ALA A 31 -37.88 -27.49 -4.55
C ALA A 31 -36.74 -28.52 -4.66
N THR A 32 -35.70 -28.18 -5.41
CA THR A 32 -34.42 -28.90 -5.37
C THR A 32 -33.70 -28.64 -4.04
N GLU A 33 -32.70 -29.46 -3.71
CA GLU A 33 -31.87 -29.23 -2.52
C GLU A 33 -31.17 -27.86 -2.55
N ARG A 34 -30.71 -27.47 -3.74
CA ARG A 34 -30.11 -26.15 -3.98
C ARG A 34 -31.10 -25.01 -3.71
N GLN A 35 -32.34 -25.13 -4.19
CA GLN A 35 -33.37 -24.13 -3.93
C GLN A 35 -33.70 -24.02 -2.44
N ARG A 36 -33.79 -25.16 -1.73
CA ARG A 36 -33.98 -25.17 -0.27
C ARG A 36 -32.84 -24.49 0.47
N ARG A 37 -31.60 -24.80 0.12
CA ARG A 37 -30.39 -24.21 0.72
C ARG A 37 -30.34 -22.69 0.55
N ASP A 38 -30.65 -22.21 -0.65
CA ASP A 38 -30.59 -20.78 -0.99
C ASP A 38 -31.86 -20.00 -0.58
N GLY A 39 -32.84 -20.66 0.08
CA GLY A 39 -34.11 -20.05 0.45
C GLY A 39 -35.02 -19.70 -0.74
N MET A 40 -34.75 -20.27 -1.92
CA MET A 40 -35.49 -20.09 -3.18
C MET A 40 -36.71 -21.02 -3.29
N CYS A 41 -37.44 -21.18 -2.18
CA CYS A 41 -38.70 -21.91 -2.07
C CYS A 41 -39.50 -21.38 -0.88
N TRP A 42 -40.79 -21.70 -0.82
CA TRP A 42 -41.67 -21.28 0.28
C TRP A 42 -42.38 -22.48 0.94
N THR A 43 -42.73 -22.31 2.21
CA THR A 43 -43.64 -23.19 2.95
C THR A 43 -44.94 -22.45 3.29
N ASP A 44 -44.83 -21.17 3.65
CA ASP A 44 -45.96 -20.24 3.79
C ASP A 44 -46.02 -19.27 2.59
N GLU A 45 -47.23 -19.07 2.06
CA GLU A 45 -47.47 -18.20 0.90
C GLU A 45 -47.07 -16.74 1.13
N ASN A 46 -47.03 -16.30 2.38
CA ASN A 46 -46.69 -14.94 2.77
C ASN A 46 -45.17 -14.71 2.95
N GLU A 47 -44.35 -15.75 2.84
CA GLU A 47 -42.90 -15.63 2.94
C GLU A 47 -42.37 -14.60 1.94
N LYS A 48 -41.69 -13.58 2.44
CA LYS A 48 -41.07 -12.55 1.60
C LYS A 48 -39.85 -13.10 0.90
N TYR A 49 -39.60 -12.64 -0.32
CA TYR A 49 -38.37 -12.97 -1.03
C TYR A 49 -37.17 -12.47 -0.24
N ASN A 50 -36.14 -13.31 -0.11
CA ASN A 50 -34.96 -13.03 0.73
C ASN A 50 -35.33 -12.58 2.16
N ASP A 51 -36.43 -13.12 2.69
CA ASP A 51 -36.98 -12.85 4.02
C ASP A 51 -37.24 -11.36 4.30
N GLY A 52 -37.49 -10.57 3.23
CA GLY A 52 -37.69 -9.13 3.30
C GLY A 52 -36.41 -8.31 3.49
N GLY A 53 -35.24 -8.96 3.46
CA GLY A 53 -33.94 -8.31 3.50
C GLY A 53 -33.49 -7.78 2.14
N ALA A 54 -32.56 -6.82 2.15
CA ALA A 54 -31.94 -6.27 0.95
C ALA A 54 -31.23 -7.35 0.12
N PHE A 55 -31.33 -7.25 -1.21
CA PHE A 55 -30.67 -8.15 -2.15
C PHE A 55 -30.31 -7.45 -3.47
N LYS A 56 -29.51 -8.13 -4.29
CA LYS A 56 -29.33 -7.80 -5.70
C LYS A 56 -29.51 -9.04 -6.58
N ILE A 57 -30.06 -8.88 -7.78
CA ILE A 57 -30.22 -9.96 -8.77
C ILE A 57 -29.58 -9.51 -10.07
N THR A 58 -28.69 -10.34 -10.62
CA THR A 58 -27.91 -10.01 -11.82
C THR A 58 -28.18 -11.02 -12.94
N CYS A 59 -28.42 -10.53 -14.15
CA CYS A 59 -28.50 -11.30 -15.39
C CYS A 59 -27.37 -10.85 -16.33
N ARG A 60 -26.66 -11.82 -16.91
CA ARG A 60 -25.44 -11.64 -17.74
C ARG A 60 -25.09 -12.92 -18.46
N ASP A 61 -24.35 -12.82 -19.57
CA ASP A 61 -23.74 -13.93 -20.30
C ASP A 61 -22.53 -13.48 -21.14
N LYS A 62 -22.09 -14.27 -22.13
CA LYS A 62 -20.92 -13.95 -22.98
C LYS A 62 -21.14 -12.80 -23.98
N ARG A 63 -22.38 -12.31 -24.17
CA ARG A 63 -22.68 -11.23 -25.12
C ARG A 63 -22.18 -9.85 -24.68
N GLY A 64 -21.66 -9.75 -23.45
CA GLY A 64 -21.10 -8.52 -22.91
C GLY A 64 -22.13 -7.54 -22.33
N VAL A 65 -23.33 -8.01 -21.99
CA VAL A 65 -24.38 -7.21 -21.34
C VAL A 65 -24.67 -7.75 -19.95
N VAL A 66 -24.63 -6.87 -18.95
CA VAL A 66 -24.97 -7.19 -17.55
C VAL A 66 -26.05 -6.25 -17.02
N VAL A 67 -27.08 -6.81 -16.40
CA VAL A 67 -28.20 -6.07 -15.82
C VAL A 67 -28.38 -6.49 -14.37
N THR A 68 -28.38 -5.54 -13.45
CA THR A 68 -28.57 -5.80 -12.02
C THR A 68 -29.72 -4.98 -11.44
N LEU A 69 -30.62 -5.65 -10.72
CA LEU A 69 -31.61 -5.02 -9.85
C LEU A 69 -31.06 -4.95 -8.42
N ILE A 70 -31.23 -3.82 -7.73
CA ILE A 70 -30.85 -3.64 -6.31
C ILE A 70 -32.10 -3.31 -5.50
N ALA A 71 -32.46 -4.17 -4.56
CA ALA A 71 -33.61 -4.01 -3.68
C ALA A 71 -33.24 -3.27 -2.37
N ASP A 72 -32.53 -2.15 -2.51
CA ASP A 72 -32.15 -1.23 -1.43
C ASP A 72 -31.67 0.09 -2.07
N ASN A 73 -31.54 1.16 -1.27
CA ASN A 73 -31.07 2.46 -1.75
C ASN A 73 -29.81 2.97 -1.02
N TYR A 74 -29.18 2.15 -0.17
CA TYR A 74 -27.90 2.49 0.42
C TYR A 74 -26.81 2.58 -0.66
N TYR A 75 -26.12 3.73 -0.69
CA TYR A 75 -25.13 4.11 -1.68
C TYR A 75 -23.99 3.10 -1.87
N GLY A 76 -23.67 2.33 -0.83
CA GLY A 76 -22.64 1.29 -0.91
C GLY A 76 -22.95 0.21 -1.95
N TYR A 77 -24.23 -0.15 -2.13
CA TYR A 77 -24.64 -1.13 -3.15
C TYR A 77 -24.42 -0.57 -4.56
N CYS A 78 -24.74 0.71 -4.78
CA CYS A 78 -24.50 1.37 -6.07
C CYS A 78 -23.01 1.35 -6.44
N LYS A 79 -22.14 1.77 -5.50
CA LYS A 79 -20.69 1.75 -5.68
C LYS A 79 -20.19 0.35 -6.05
N LYS A 80 -20.59 -0.65 -5.26
CA LYS A 80 -20.08 -2.02 -5.41
C LYS A 80 -20.69 -2.75 -6.61
N GLU A 81 -21.84 -2.33 -7.12
CA GLU A 81 -22.37 -2.89 -8.35
C GLU A 81 -21.64 -2.37 -9.59
N VAL A 82 -21.20 -1.11 -9.60
CA VAL A 82 -20.26 -0.62 -10.63
C VAL A 82 -18.98 -1.46 -10.60
N LYS A 83 -18.44 -1.76 -9.42
CA LYS A 83 -17.29 -2.68 -9.24
C LYS A 83 -17.55 -4.04 -9.90
N THR A 84 -18.71 -4.64 -9.63
CA THR A 84 -19.10 -5.93 -10.21
C THR A 84 -19.19 -5.91 -11.73
N GLN A 85 -19.75 -4.85 -12.32
CA GLN A 85 -19.86 -4.73 -13.77
C GLN A 85 -18.52 -4.43 -14.45
N ILE A 86 -17.62 -3.69 -13.79
CA ILE A 86 -16.22 -3.53 -14.25
C ILE A 86 -15.50 -4.89 -14.21
N SER A 87 -15.67 -5.66 -13.14
CA SER A 87 -15.11 -7.01 -13.03
C SER A 87 -15.60 -7.94 -14.14
N TYR A 88 -16.89 -7.92 -14.42
CA TYR A 88 -17.47 -8.66 -15.53
C TYR A 88 -16.84 -8.23 -16.88
N ALA A 89 -16.76 -6.93 -17.15
CA ALA A 89 -16.17 -6.42 -18.38
C ALA A 89 -14.66 -6.75 -18.51
N ALA A 90 -13.90 -6.71 -17.42
CA ALA A 90 -12.48 -7.05 -17.42
C ALA A 90 -12.24 -8.51 -17.80
N ASN A 91 -13.06 -9.43 -17.24
CA ASN A 91 -12.97 -10.86 -17.53
C ASN A 91 -13.24 -11.17 -19.01
N LEU A 92 -14.29 -10.61 -19.60
CA LEU A 92 -14.64 -10.85 -21.01
C LEU A 92 -13.70 -10.11 -21.97
N PHE A 93 -13.21 -8.92 -21.59
CA PHE A 93 -12.27 -8.16 -22.42
C PHE A 93 -10.89 -8.84 -22.54
N GLY A 94 -10.44 -9.48 -21.46
CA GLY A 94 -9.13 -10.10 -21.37
C GLY A 94 -7.97 -9.10 -21.30
N ASN A 95 -6.80 -9.58 -20.89
CA ASN A 95 -5.65 -8.78 -20.49
C ASN A 95 -5.98 -7.62 -19.52
N ALA A 96 -7.01 -7.82 -18.70
CA ALA A 96 -7.44 -6.85 -17.71
C ALA A 96 -7.89 -7.56 -16.44
N GLU A 97 -7.65 -6.93 -15.30
CA GLU A 97 -8.17 -7.37 -14.01
C GLU A 97 -8.93 -6.20 -13.37
N GLU A 98 -10.05 -6.52 -12.71
CA GLU A 98 -10.63 -5.63 -11.72
C GLU A 98 -10.16 -6.11 -10.35
N GLU A 99 -9.66 -5.20 -9.52
CA GLU A 99 -9.03 -5.57 -8.26
C GLU A 99 -9.64 -4.80 -7.08
N HIS A 100 -9.85 -5.52 -5.98
CA HIS A 100 -10.14 -4.91 -4.68
C HIS A 100 -8.82 -4.65 -3.95
N ALA A 101 -8.19 -3.53 -4.30
CA ALA A 101 -6.82 -3.23 -3.90
C ALA A 101 -6.63 -1.75 -3.53
N GLY A 102 -5.72 -1.52 -2.58
CA GLY A 102 -5.18 -0.19 -2.27
C GLY A 102 -3.75 -0.08 -2.78
N GLY A 103 -3.23 1.13 -2.93
CA GLY A 103 -1.89 1.28 -3.50
C GLY A 103 -1.37 2.70 -3.49
N ALA A 104 -0.06 2.83 -3.34
CA ALA A 104 0.63 4.12 -3.41
C ALA A 104 2.04 3.99 -3.97
N VAL A 105 2.50 5.05 -4.63
CA VAL A 105 3.92 5.25 -4.90
C VAL A 105 4.53 5.98 -3.71
N ALA A 106 5.38 5.29 -2.95
CA ALA A 106 6.09 5.83 -1.79
C ALA A 106 7.50 6.29 -2.19
N PHE A 107 7.77 7.58 -2.00
CA PHE A 107 9.07 8.23 -2.26
C PHE A 107 9.81 8.41 -0.93
N PRO A 108 10.92 7.66 -0.70
CA PRO A 108 11.70 7.79 0.51
C PRO A 108 12.11 9.24 0.75
N SER A 109 11.89 9.70 1.99
CA SER A 109 12.31 11.02 2.41
C SER A 109 13.23 10.93 3.61
N PHE A 110 14.07 11.95 3.76
CA PHE A 110 15.14 12.01 4.73
C PHE A 110 15.14 13.38 5.38
N ASP A 111 15.32 13.40 6.68
CA ASP A 111 15.76 14.61 7.36
C ASP A 111 17.22 14.82 6.97
N LEU A 112 17.55 15.97 6.38
CA LEU A 112 18.89 16.32 5.89
C LEU A 112 19.65 17.22 6.87
N GLY A 113 18.93 17.89 7.77
CA GLY A 113 19.49 18.56 8.94
C GLY A 113 19.53 20.07 8.73
N GLU A 114 20.67 20.68 9.02
CA GLU A 114 20.88 22.13 8.90
C GLU A 114 21.58 22.52 7.59
N ASP A 115 22.24 21.60 6.89
CA ASP A 115 22.89 21.86 5.60
C ASP A 115 22.90 20.60 4.72
N PHE A 116 23.00 20.78 3.41
CA PHE A 116 22.94 19.69 2.44
C PHE A 116 23.73 19.97 1.16
N SER A 117 24.48 18.97 0.70
CA SER A 117 25.01 18.83 -0.65
C SER A 117 24.87 17.38 -1.09
N LEU A 118 24.29 17.11 -2.26
CA LEU A 118 24.01 15.73 -2.68
C LEU A 118 25.30 14.91 -2.91
N SER A 119 26.37 15.56 -3.36
CA SER A 119 27.67 14.91 -3.65
C SER A 119 28.31 14.26 -2.43
N ASP A 120 27.97 14.73 -1.22
CA ASP A 120 28.41 14.13 0.05
C ASP A 120 27.67 12.82 0.37
N TYR A 121 26.47 12.61 -0.16
CA TYR A 121 25.58 11.49 0.18
C TYR A 121 25.41 10.46 -0.96
N MET A 122 25.44 10.89 -2.22
CA MET A 122 25.24 10.04 -3.40
C MET A 122 26.27 10.35 -4.49
N ARG A 123 27.45 9.72 -4.42
CA ARG A 123 28.54 9.89 -5.40
C ARG A 123 28.25 9.29 -6.79
N THR A 124 27.15 8.56 -6.95
CA THR A 124 26.84 7.74 -8.14
C THR A 124 25.92 8.41 -9.17
N VAL A 125 25.46 9.65 -8.95
CA VAL A 125 24.52 10.30 -9.88
C VAL A 125 25.28 11.32 -10.75
N ASP A 126 25.40 11.04 -12.05
CA ASP A 126 26.14 11.82 -13.04
C ASP A 126 25.28 12.87 -13.77
N HIS A 127 24.07 13.15 -13.26
CA HIS A 127 23.16 14.14 -13.84
C HIS A 127 23.67 15.56 -13.61
N ARG A 128 23.67 16.35 -14.68
CA ARG A 128 24.10 17.76 -14.67
C ARG A 128 22.99 18.70 -15.09
N PHE A 129 23.00 19.91 -14.56
CA PHE A 129 22.01 20.94 -14.86
C PHE A 129 22.04 21.38 -16.32
N LEU A 130 23.22 21.36 -16.95
CA LEU A 130 23.32 21.58 -18.39
C LEU A 130 22.44 20.59 -19.19
N GLY A 131 22.46 19.31 -18.80
CA GLY A 131 21.59 18.29 -19.41
C GLY A 131 20.10 18.48 -19.11
N VAL A 132 19.76 19.16 -18.02
CA VAL A 132 18.38 19.58 -17.71
C VAL A 132 17.96 20.73 -18.62
N ILE A 133 18.81 21.74 -18.81
CA ILE A 133 18.56 22.87 -19.71
C ILE A 133 18.35 22.37 -21.14
N GLU A 134 19.24 21.51 -21.63
CA GLU A 134 19.18 20.95 -22.99
C GLU A 134 17.87 20.19 -23.27
N ARG A 135 17.34 19.47 -22.28
CA ARG A 135 16.15 18.61 -22.45
C ARG A 135 14.84 19.29 -22.06
N TYR A 136 14.87 20.26 -21.15
CA TYR A 136 13.70 20.71 -20.42
C TYR A 136 13.60 22.23 -20.25
N SER A 137 14.38 23.03 -20.98
CA SER A 137 14.30 24.50 -20.93
C SER A 137 12.89 25.06 -21.20
N ASP A 138 12.03 24.31 -21.89
CA ASP A 138 10.62 24.67 -22.07
C ASP A 138 9.80 24.63 -20.77
N LEU A 139 10.22 23.87 -19.75
CA LEU A 139 9.50 23.75 -18.48
C LEU A 139 9.72 24.94 -17.53
N PHE A 140 10.79 25.72 -17.70
CA PHE A 140 11.18 26.75 -16.73
C PHE A 140 11.72 28.02 -17.35
N HIS A 141 11.66 29.10 -16.58
CA HIS A 141 12.37 30.34 -16.87
C HIS A 141 13.78 30.25 -16.30
N LEU A 142 14.78 30.12 -17.19
CA LEU A 142 16.19 30.13 -16.79
C LEU A 142 16.59 31.53 -16.32
N GLN A 143 17.23 31.59 -15.15
CA GLN A 143 17.67 32.83 -14.51
C GLN A 143 19.16 33.10 -14.78
N PRO A 144 19.62 34.36 -14.78
CA PRO A 144 21.02 34.73 -15.01
C PRO A 144 22.01 34.04 -14.05
N GLU A 145 21.59 33.78 -12.81
CA GLU A 145 22.38 33.12 -11.77
C GLU A 145 22.58 31.61 -12.06
N GLY A 146 21.89 31.05 -13.05
CA GLY A 146 22.08 29.64 -13.45
C GLY A 146 21.19 28.64 -12.69
N TYR A 147 19.95 29.04 -12.37
CA TYR A 147 18.89 28.17 -11.88
C TYR A 147 17.61 28.39 -12.71
N GLY A 148 16.63 27.50 -12.60
CA GLY A 148 15.35 27.59 -13.32
C GLY A 148 14.16 27.75 -12.38
N ILE A 149 13.16 28.53 -12.78
CA ILE A 149 11.86 28.61 -12.08
C ILE A 149 10.79 27.96 -12.95
N ASP A 150 10.10 26.94 -12.43
CA ASP A 150 9.06 26.22 -13.17
C ASP A 150 7.91 27.15 -13.61
N LYS A 151 7.45 26.98 -14.86
CA LYS A 151 6.40 27.82 -15.46
C LYS A 151 4.99 27.52 -14.95
N THR A 152 4.76 26.30 -14.46
CA THR A 152 3.45 25.83 -13.98
C THR A 152 3.30 26.11 -12.48
N TYR A 153 4.36 25.87 -11.71
CA TYR A 153 4.41 26.04 -10.27
C TYR A 153 5.62 26.91 -9.90
N PRO A 154 5.44 28.24 -9.76
CA PRO A 154 6.54 29.18 -9.48
C PRO A 154 7.27 28.95 -8.16
N ASP A 155 6.81 27.99 -7.33
CA ASP A 155 7.45 27.55 -6.10
C ASP A 155 8.34 26.29 -6.28
N ILE A 156 8.65 25.91 -7.53
CA ILE A 156 9.58 24.83 -7.87
C ILE A 156 10.81 25.43 -8.57
N TYR A 157 11.97 25.29 -7.94
CA TYR A 157 13.24 25.81 -8.46
C TYR A 157 14.16 24.66 -8.88
N TYR A 158 14.69 24.72 -10.09
CA TYR A 158 15.69 23.79 -10.61
C TYR A 158 17.09 24.32 -10.34
N VAL A 159 17.86 23.59 -9.55
CA VAL A 159 19.18 24.02 -9.08
C VAL A 159 20.29 23.14 -9.64
N PRO A 160 21.54 23.64 -9.73
CA PRO A 160 22.69 22.87 -10.16
C PRO A 160 23.04 21.65 -9.30
N GLU A 161 23.80 20.71 -9.87
CA GLU A 161 24.23 19.47 -9.20
C GLU A 161 25.19 19.68 -8.02
N ASP A 162 25.94 20.79 -8.01
CA ASP A 162 26.91 21.20 -7.00
C ASP A 162 26.29 22.12 -5.93
N VAL A 163 24.96 22.24 -5.90
CA VAL A 163 24.24 23.08 -4.96
C VAL A 163 24.54 22.70 -3.50
N HIS A 164 24.83 23.72 -2.70
CA HIS A 164 24.86 23.66 -1.24
C HIS A 164 23.68 24.46 -0.67
N ILE A 165 22.92 23.84 0.22
CA ILE A 165 21.75 24.44 0.87
C ILE A 165 22.05 24.53 2.36
N ASP A 166 22.07 25.73 2.94
CA ASP A 166 22.32 25.95 4.37
C ASP A 166 21.14 26.66 5.04
N LEU A 167 20.58 26.02 6.05
CA LEU A 167 19.40 26.44 6.80
C LEU A 167 19.68 27.62 7.74
N ASN A 168 20.88 27.70 8.30
CA ASN A 168 21.21 28.68 9.34
C ASN A 168 21.43 30.08 8.74
N SER A 169 22.16 30.12 7.63
CA SER A 169 22.37 31.30 6.79
C SER A 169 21.17 31.57 5.87
N GLN A 170 20.29 30.59 5.67
CA GLN A 170 19.18 30.62 4.72
C GLN A 170 19.65 30.91 3.29
N THR A 171 20.65 30.16 2.84
CA THR A 171 21.24 30.35 1.51
C THR A 171 21.24 29.05 0.70
N VAL A 172 21.14 29.22 -0.62
CA VAL A 172 21.34 28.17 -1.62
C VAL A 172 22.43 28.67 -2.57
N THR A 173 23.56 27.96 -2.64
CA THR A 173 24.77 28.42 -3.33
C THR A 173 25.33 27.36 -4.28
N TRP A 174 25.94 27.79 -5.38
CA TRP A 174 26.63 26.92 -6.36
C TRP A 174 27.66 27.74 -7.15
N GLU A 175 28.44 27.09 -8.01
CA GLU A 175 29.36 27.79 -8.92
C GLU A 175 28.86 27.75 -10.37
N ASN A 176 29.07 28.84 -11.11
CA ASN A 176 28.89 28.86 -12.56
C ASN A 176 30.04 29.63 -13.24
N ALA A 177 29.97 29.80 -14.57
CA ALA A 177 31.02 30.49 -15.33
C ALA A 177 31.25 31.96 -14.93
N ALA A 178 30.27 32.62 -14.29
CA ALA A 178 30.38 33.97 -13.75
C ALA A 178 30.92 34.02 -12.31
N GLY A 179 31.20 32.86 -11.70
CA GLY A 179 31.69 32.72 -10.33
C GLY A 179 30.64 32.16 -9.36
N PRO A 180 30.87 32.30 -8.04
CA PRO A 180 29.92 31.85 -7.00
C PRO A 180 28.57 32.55 -7.11
N GLN A 181 27.50 31.78 -7.01
CA GLN A 181 26.12 32.24 -7.09
C GLN A 181 25.38 31.95 -5.79
N GLN A 182 24.34 32.73 -5.51
CA GLN A 182 23.55 32.58 -4.29
C GLN A 182 22.11 33.04 -4.51
N ILE A 183 21.17 32.29 -3.96
CA ILE A 183 19.77 32.71 -3.73
C ILE A 183 19.38 32.46 -2.27
N GLU A 184 18.25 33.01 -1.85
CA GLU A 184 17.71 32.82 -0.50
C GLU A 184 16.95 31.50 -0.39
N LEU A 185 17.19 30.76 0.71
CA LEU A 185 16.42 29.59 1.06
C LEU A 185 15.09 30.00 1.70
N GLN A 186 13.98 29.78 0.99
CA GLN A 186 12.64 30.13 1.46
C GLN A 186 11.75 28.90 1.76
N PRO A 187 10.89 28.96 2.80
CA PRO A 187 9.86 27.95 3.02
C PRO A 187 8.81 27.98 1.92
N GLY A 188 8.26 26.81 1.57
CA GLY A 188 7.28 26.67 0.48
C GLY A 188 7.89 26.47 -0.91
N ILE A 189 9.19 26.78 -1.08
CA ILE A 189 9.91 26.47 -2.31
C ILE A 189 10.48 25.04 -2.26
N THR A 190 10.31 24.29 -3.35
CA THR A 190 10.93 22.97 -3.54
C THR A 190 12.11 23.10 -4.52
N TYR A 191 13.32 22.80 -4.05
CA TYR A 191 14.54 22.82 -4.87
C TYR A 191 14.77 21.44 -5.48
N VAL A 192 14.80 21.34 -6.80
CA VAL A 192 14.90 20.10 -7.57
C VAL A 192 16.26 20.03 -8.24
N LEU A 193 17.05 19.04 -7.87
CA LEU A 193 18.37 18.78 -8.44
C LEU A 193 18.25 18.07 -9.81
N PRO A 194 19.31 18.03 -10.63
CA PRO A 194 19.28 17.40 -11.95
C PRO A 194 18.96 15.90 -11.94
N SER A 195 19.21 15.24 -10.80
CA SER A 195 18.84 13.85 -10.54
C SER A 195 17.33 13.63 -10.33
N GLY A 196 16.56 14.71 -10.16
CA GLY A 196 15.16 14.69 -9.72
C GLY A 196 14.98 14.62 -8.20
N TYR A 197 16.08 14.61 -7.43
CA TYR A 197 16.04 14.70 -5.96
C TYR A 197 15.49 16.07 -5.54
N LYS A 198 14.63 16.10 -4.53
CA LYS A 198 13.96 17.32 -4.07
C LYS A 198 14.42 17.67 -2.67
N VAL A 199 14.58 18.96 -2.38
CA VAL A 199 14.88 19.49 -1.05
C VAL A 199 13.89 20.59 -0.69
N GLU A 200 13.37 20.55 0.54
CA GLU A 200 12.42 21.52 1.07
C GLU A 200 12.84 21.98 2.48
N MET A 201 12.60 23.24 2.81
CA MET A 201 12.72 23.75 4.18
C MET A 201 11.37 23.58 4.91
N ILE A 202 11.33 22.70 5.91
CA ILE A 202 10.08 22.32 6.62
C ILE A 202 10.24 22.49 8.13
N LYS A 203 9.15 22.90 8.78
CA LYS A 203 9.00 22.83 10.24
C LYS A 203 8.08 21.65 10.57
N PRO A 204 8.61 20.48 11.01
CA PRO A 204 7.83 19.24 11.07
C PRO A 204 6.63 19.28 12.02
N PHE A 205 6.80 19.90 13.18
CA PHE A 205 5.76 20.04 14.20
C PHE A 205 5.90 21.39 14.93
N ALA A 206 4.81 21.85 15.55
CA ALA A 206 4.85 22.97 16.48
C ALA A 206 5.87 22.69 17.60
N GLY A 207 6.72 23.67 17.90
CA GLY A 207 7.81 23.51 18.89
C GLY A 207 9.08 22.82 18.37
N MET A 208 9.06 22.17 17.20
CA MET A 208 10.28 21.64 16.57
C MET A 208 11.04 22.73 15.79
N ARG A 209 12.34 22.47 15.53
CA ARG A 209 13.17 23.32 14.67
C ARG A 209 12.83 23.10 13.21
N TRP A 210 13.09 24.13 12.40
CA TRP A 210 13.20 23.99 10.95
C TRP A 210 14.30 23.00 10.60
N ARG A 211 14.11 22.27 9.50
CA ARG A 211 15.06 21.30 8.95
C ARG A 211 14.91 21.25 7.43
N LEU A 212 15.97 20.80 6.76
CA LEU A 212 15.91 20.43 5.36
C LEU A 212 15.35 19.00 5.25
N ILE A 213 14.36 18.79 4.37
CA ILE A 213 13.80 17.47 4.04
C ILE A 213 14.15 17.17 2.58
N GLY A 214 14.78 16.02 2.37
CA GLY A 214 15.11 15.50 1.06
C GLY A 214 14.16 14.39 0.62
N THR A 215 13.74 14.36 -0.64
CA THR A 215 12.88 13.30 -1.18
C THR A 215 13.48 12.75 -2.48
N ASN A 216 13.55 11.42 -2.57
CA ASN A 216 14.09 10.74 -3.75
C ASN A 216 13.26 11.01 -5.02
N ALA A 217 13.95 10.94 -6.17
CA ALA A 217 13.33 11.09 -7.48
C ALA A 217 12.44 9.89 -7.86
N GLU A 218 12.91 8.68 -7.54
CA GLU A 218 12.21 7.42 -7.76
C GLU A 218 11.52 6.95 -6.48
N GLY A 219 10.33 6.39 -6.66
CA GLY A 219 9.52 5.85 -5.58
C GLY A 219 9.06 4.43 -5.92
N THR A 220 8.66 3.71 -4.88
CA THR A 220 8.19 2.32 -4.96
C THR A 220 6.69 2.30 -5.03
N PHE A 221 6.15 1.72 -6.11
CA PHE A 221 4.72 1.42 -6.18
C PHE A 221 4.44 0.15 -5.36
N CYS A 222 3.90 0.36 -4.16
CA CYS A 222 3.35 -0.67 -3.28
C CYS A 222 1.88 -0.90 -3.61
N HIS A 223 1.56 -2.08 -4.12
CA HIS A 223 0.19 -2.52 -4.45
C HIS A 223 -0.28 -3.52 -3.39
N LYS A 224 -1.47 -3.32 -2.82
CA LYS A 224 -2.03 -4.11 -1.71
C LYS A 224 -3.39 -4.72 -2.11
N PRO A 225 -3.38 -5.84 -2.86
CA PRO A 225 -4.59 -6.54 -3.29
C PRO A 225 -5.07 -7.55 -2.24
N CYS A 226 -6.19 -8.22 -2.53
CA CYS A 226 -6.68 -9.41 -1.83
C CYS A 226 -6.69 -9.27 -0.29
N THR A 227 -7.00 -8.07 0.19
CA THR A 227 -6.88 -7.72 1.61
C THR A 227 -8.26 -7.63 2.23
N VAL A 228 -8.58 -8.59 3.10
CA VAL A 228 -9.88 -8.66 3.78
C VAL A 228 -10.17 -7.41 4.61
N SER A 229 -11.44 -7.21 4.98
CA SER A 229 -11.86 -6.10 5.83
C SER A 229 -11.09 -6.06 7.16
N GLY A 230 -10.35 -4.96 7.37
CA GLY A 230 -9.47 -4.76 8.52
C GLY A 230 -8.09 -5.41 8.38
N GLY A 231 -7.71 -5.89 7.19
CA GLY A 231 -6.33 -6.22 6.80
C GLY A 231 -5.48 -4.99 6.40
N GLY A 232 -6.07 -3.80 6.46
CA GLY A 232 -5.38 -2.53 6.24
C GLY A 232 -5.09 -2.20 4.77
N LYS A 233 -6.06 -2.41 3.88
CA LYS A 233 -5.95 -2.09 2.44
C LYS A 233 -5.56 -0.63 2.19
N SER A 234 -6.35 0.32 2.71
CA SER A 234 -6.15 1.76 2.47
C SER A 234 -4.96 2.34 3.24
N GLU A 235 -4.51 1.66 4.31
CA GLU A 235 -3.35 2.05 5.14
C GLU A 235 -2.05 2.17 4.33
N ILE A 236 -1.93 1.42 3.22
CA ILE A 236 -0.76 1.49 2.32
C ILE A 236 -0.51 2.93 1.81
N SER A 237 -1.59 3.71 1.65
CA SER A 237 -1.57 5.07 1.12
C SER A 237 -1.69 6.18 2.17
N LYS A 238 -2.06 5.85 3.41
CA LYS A 238 -2.16 6.83 4.51
C LYS A 238 -0.79 7.35 4.92
N SER A 239 -0.76 8.57 5.43
CA SER A 239 0.46 9.16 5.97
C SER A 239 0.82 8.50 7.29
N ILE A 240 2.09 8.11 7.44
CA ILE A 240 2.59 7.64 8.73
C ILE A 240 2.85 8.80 9.70
N SER A 241 2.88 10.06 9.22
CA SER A 241 3.10 11.26 10.05
C SER A 241 2.09 11.38 11.18
N ASP A 242 0.84 11.00 10.92
CA ASP A 242 -0.26 11.17 11.87
C ASP A 242 -0.15 10.18 13.04
N SER A 243 0.66 9.13 12.88
CA SER A 243 1.00 8.17 13.92
C SER A 243 2.34 8.48 14.62
N MET A 244 3.04 9.55 14.22
CA MET A 244 4.31 9.94 14.84
C MET A 244 4.10 10.76 16.10
N ILE A 245 4.85 10.43 17.14
CA ILE A 245 4.83 11.12 18.43
C ILE A 245 6.11 11.92 18.56
N ALA A 246 6.01 13.18 18.95
CA ALA A 246 7.16 14.04 19.21
C ALA A 246 7.36 14.21 20.73
N ALA A 247 8.53 13.83 21.25
CA ALA A 247 8.85 14.01 22.66
C ALA A 247 10.32 14.41 22.88
N PRO A 248 10.65 15.06 24.01
CA PRO A 248 12.03 15.40 24.33
C PRO A 248 12.94 14.18 24.38
N LEU A 249 14.17 14.32 23.87
CA LEU A 249 15.20 13.31 24.09
C LEU A 249 15.67 13.40 25.55
N LEU A 250 15.63 12.26 26.23
CA LEU A 250 15.97 12.16 27.64
C LEU A 250 17.40 11.63 27.82
N VAL A 251 18.12 12.25 28.74
CA VAL A 251 19.41 11.77 29.29
C VAL A 251 19.21 11.46 30.78
N GLU A 252 19.93 10.47 31.30
CA GLU A 252 19.84 10.12 32.72
C GLU A 252 20.64 11.11 33.56
N ASN A 253 21.91 11.22 33.22
CA ASN A 253 22.86 12.20 33.75
C ASN A 253 23.73 12.66 32.57
N LEU A 254 23.58 13.92 32.16
CA LEU A 254 24.28 14.43 30.99
C LEU A 254 25.80 14.25 31.06
N LYS A 255 26.41 14.45 32.24
CA LYS A 255 27.86 14.34 32.38
C LYS A 255 28.31 12.89 32.14
N ASP A 256 27.70 11.96 32.86
CA ASP A 256 28.04 10.53 32.76
C ASP A 256 27.72 9.99 31.36
N ASP A 257 26.60 10.41 30.77
CA ASP A 257 26.19 10.01 29.42
C ASP A 257 27.13 10.58 28.34
N LEU A 258 27.64 11.81 28.49
CA LEU A 258 28.65 12.40 27.58
C LEU A 258 30.01 11.70 27.70
N ASP A 259 30.40 11.29 28.91
CA ASP A 259 31.64 10.54 29.15
C ASP A 259 31.55 9.13 28.56
N ALA A 260 30.41 8.45 28.74
CA ALA A 260 30.14 7.16 28.11
C ALA A 260 30.09 7.29 26.57
N ALA A 261 29.42 8.32 26.04
CA ALA A 261 29.34 8.58 24.60
C ALA A 261 30.73 8.81 23.99
N TRP A 262 31.62 9.51 24.71
CA TRP A 262 33.01 9.67 24.30
C TRP A 262 33.75 8.34 24.20
N GLY A 263 33.56 7.44 25.17
CA GLY A 263 34.12 6.09 25.15
C GLY A 263 33.64 5.29 23.94
N VAL A 264 32.35 5.38 23.61
CA VAL A 264 31.78 4.75 22.41
C VAL A 264 32.38 5.35 21.14
N ILE A 265 32.37 6.68 20.99
CA ILE A 265 32.88 7.37 19.79
C ILE A 265 34.32 7.00 19.45
N ASN A 266 35.16 6.84 20.48
CA ASN A 266 36.58 6.54 20.34
C ASN A 266 36.93 5.05 20.45
N HIS A 267 35.93 4.16 20.47
CA HIS A 267 36.16 2.71 20.53
C HIS A 267 36.83 2.19 19.24
N ASP A 268 37.69 1.17 19.36
CA ASP A 268 38.30 0.51 18.20
C ASP A 268 37.35 -0.50 17.56
N TYR A 269 36.71 -0.07 16.48
CA TYR A 269 35.75 -0.89 15.74
C TYR A 269 36.40 -1.90 14.77
N SER A 270 37.73 -1.97 14.66
CA SER A 270 38.40 -2.82 13.65
C SER A 270 38.23 -4.32 13.88
N LYS A 271 38.03 -4.75 15.14
CA LYS A 271 37.98 -6.17 15.54
C LYS A 271 36.56 -6.73 15.72
N ARG A 272 35.54 -6.00 15.27
CA ARG A 272 34.13 -6.32 15.58
C ARG A 272 33.58 -7.58 14.90
N TYR A 273 34.13 -8.02 13.76
CA TYR A 273 33.59 -9.15 13.00
C TYR A 273 34.27 -10.47 13.38
N LYS A 274 33.48 -11.55 13.47
CA LYS A 274 34.00 -12.92 13.59
C LYS A 274 34.86 -13.30 12.38
N ASN A 275 34.38 -12.96 11.18
CA ASN A 275 35.08 -13.16 9.91
C ASN A 275 35.34 -11.79 9.27
N PRO A 276 36.55 -11.21 9.42
CA PRO A 276 36.84 -9.90 8.86
C PRO A 276 36.77 -9.91 7.32
N PRO A 277 36.26 -8.84 6.68
CA PRO A 277 36.20 -8.75 5.22
C PRO A 277 37.59 -8.92 4.57
N ALA A 278 37.66 -9.63 3.44
CA ALA A 278 38.91 -9.95 2.73
C ALA A 278 39.74 -8.73 2.31
N THR A 279 39.11 -7.56 2.20
CA THR A 279 39.80 -6.29 1.97
C THR A 279 40.26 -5.73 3.32
N GLY A 280 41.57 -5.74 3.60
CA GLY A 280 42.19 -5.13 4.79
C GLY A 280 42.05 -3.60 4.90
N LYS A 281 40.87 -3.05 4.57
CA LYS A 281 40.52 -1.63 4.71
C LYS A 281 40.38 -1.30 6.19
N GLN A 282 41.11 -0.28 6.64
CA GLN A 282 40.99 0.23 8.00
C GLN A 282 39.55 0.67 8.31
N SER A 283 39.09 0.36 9.53
CA SER A 283 37.78 0.81 9.99
C SER A 283 37.78 2.33 10.11
N ARG A 284 36.83 2.99 9.43
CA ARG A 284 36.65 4.45 9.54
C ARG A 284 36.35 4.86 11.00
N PRO A 285 36.71 6.08 11.44
CA PRO A 285 36.22 6.61 12.72
C PRO A 285 34.69 6.78 12.75
N LEU A 286 34.06 6.77 13.93
CA LEU A 286 32.60 6.92 14.06
C LEU A 286 32.09 8.25 13.47
N LEU A 287 32.74 9.35 13.85
CA LEU A 287 32.34 10.70 13.44
C LEU A 287 32.80 11.09 12.02
N SER A 288 33.55 10.23 11.33
CA SER A 288 34.01 10.49 9.96
C SER A 288 32.85 10.84 9.02
N PRO A 289 32.92 11.91 8.21
CA PRO A 289 31.88 12.27 7.23
C PRO A 289 31.58 11.12 6.25
N GLU A 290 32.57 10.28 5.95
CA GLU A 290 32.40 9.14 5.05
C GLU A 290 31.60 7.98 5.66
N ARG A 291 31.37 7.99 6.99
CA ARG A 291 30.53 7.01 7.68
C ARG A 291 29.12 7.56 7.84
N SER A 292 28.13 6.90 7.25
CA SER A 292 26.72 7.30 7.37
C SER A 292 26.14 7.02 8.76
N LEU A 293 25.08 7.74 9.15
CA LEU A 293 24.36 7.47 10.39
C LEU A 293 23.82 6.05 10.43
N GLY A 294 23.26 5.55 9.33
CA GLY A 294 22.80 4.16 9.23
C GLY A 294 23.91 3.14 9.48
N SER A 295 25.13 3.40 9.00
CA SER A 295 26.29 2.56 9.32
C SER A 295 26.64 2.60 10.81
N VAL A 296 26.49 3.74 11.49
CA VAL A 296 26.71 3.85 12.93
C VAL A 296 25.64 3.09 13.71
N VAL A 297 24.36 3.23 13.32
CA VAL A 297 23.25 2.45 13.91
C VAL A 297 23.55 0.96 13.79
N SER A 298 23.86 0.49 12.58
CA SER A 298 24.20 -0.91 12.35
C SER A 298 25.44 -1.39 13.13
N MET A 299 26.39 -0.52 13.46
CA MET A 299 27.56 -0.89 14.26
C MET A 299 27.25 -0.96 15.75
N LEU A 300 26.27 -0.17 16.22
CA LEU A 300 25.86 -0.08 17.62
C LEU A 300 24.59 -0.90 17.93
N THR A 301 24.34 -1.92 17.11
CA THR A 301 23.25 -2.88 17.28
C THR A 301 23.87 -4.28 17.30
N GLN A 302 23.50 -5.10 18.29
CA GLN A 302 24.04 -6.46 18.42
C GLN A 302 23.68 -7.30 17.18
N LYS A 303 24.61 -8.12 16.72
CA LYS A 303 24.41 -8.97 15.54
C LYS A 303 25.17 -10.29 15.62
N PRO A 304 24.64 -11.37 15.03
CA PRO A 304 25.35 -12.66 14.97
C PRO A 304 26.72 -12.60 14.27
N GLU A 305 26.89 -11.69 13.30
CA GLU A 305 28.12 -11.49 12.52
C GLU A 305 29.29 -10.89 13.34
N PHE A 306 28.98 -10.28 14.49
CA PHE A 306 29.97 -9.69 15.37
C PHE A 306 30.57 -10.70 16.35
N THR A 307 31.77 -10.42 16.86
CA THR A 307 32.41 -11.23 17.90
C THR A 307 31.58 -11.20 19.18
N ASP A 308 31.63 -12.28 19.96
CA ASP A 308 30.82 -12.38 21.18
C ASP A 308 31.24 -11.30 22.19
N GLU A 309 32.56 -11.04 22.32
CA GLU A 309 33.11 -9.93 23.10
C GLU A 309 32.54 -8.56 22.68
N TYR A 310 32.43 -8.30 21.37
CA TYR A 310 31.91 -7.03 20.88
C TYR A 310 30.40 -6.89 21.14
N ASN A 311 29.64 -7.97 20.94
CA ASN A 311 28.21 -7.97 21.28
C ASN A 311 27.98 -7.81 22.79
N GLU A 312 28.80 -8.44 23.63
CA GLU A 312 28.73 -8.28 25.08
C GLU A 312 29.02 -6.83 25.48
N TRP A 313 30.05 -6.21 24.90
CA TRP A 313 30.32 -4.77 25.05
C TRP A 313 29.14 -3.90 24.59
N LEU A 314 28.57 -4.16 23.41
CA LEU A 314 27.38 -3.44 22.92
C LEU A 314 26.21 -3.50 23.90
N GLY A 315 26.01 -4.66 24.55
CA GLY A 315 24.97 -4.86 25.57
C GLY A 315 25.16 -4.01 26.83
N THR A 316 26.38 -3.54 27.10
CA THR A 316 26.66 -2.62 28.22
C THR A 316 26.32 -1.16 27.93
N ILE A 317 26.12 -0.80 26.66
CA ILE A 317 25.84 0.58 26.24
C ILE A 317 24.39 0.92 26.56
N LYS A 318 24.18 1.85 27.50
CA LYS A 318 22.84 2.35 27.83
C LYS A 318 22.15 2.94 26.60
N SER A 319 20.83 2.78 26.53
CA SER A 319 20.00 3.33 25.44
C SER A 319 20.11 4.85 25.33
N SER A 320 20.17 5.59 26.45
CA SER A 320 20.37 7.05 26.48
C SER A 320 21.69 7.46 25.83
N VAL A 321 22.77 6.72 26.10
CA VAL A 321 24.09 6.94 25.53
C VAL A 321 24.09 6.64 24.02
N ARG A 322 23.47 5.54 23.60
CA ARG A 322 23.36 5.17 22.19
C ARG A 322 22.61 6.24 21.38
N ASP A 323 21.46 6.71 21.88
CA ASP A 323 20.70 7.79 21.25
C ASP A 323 21.48 9.11 21.20
N LEU A 324 22.24 9.43 22.26
CA LEU A 324 23.13 10.60 22.30
C LEU A 324 24.25 10.49 21.25
N VAL A 325 24.88 9.32 21.09
CA VAL A 325 25.90 9.07 20.06
C VAL A 325 25.33 9.25 18.65
N PHE A 326 24.12 8.74 18.39
CA PHE A 326 23.46 8.96 17.10
C PHE A 326 23.15 10.43 16.83
N LEU A 327 22.73 11.17 17.87
CA LEU A 327 22.49 12.60 17.76
C LEU A 327 23.79 13.39 17.52
N ILE A 328 24.86 13.06 18.24
CA ILE A 328 26.18 13.66 18.04
C ILE A 328 26.63 13.38 16.61
N LYS A 329 26.59 12.12 16.16
CA LYS A 329 26.94 11.75 14.79
C LYS A 329 26.17 12.56 13.76
N ARG A 330 24.88 12.80 14.03
CA ARG A 330 24.01 13.55 13.13
C ARG A 330 24.38 15.02 13.01
N PHE A 331 24.70 15.67 14.14
CA PHE A 331 25.01 17.10 14.13
C PHE A 331 26.48 17.43 13.96
N TYR A 332 27.37 16.44 14.16
CA TYR A 332 28.81 16.64 14.13
C TYR A 332 29.27 17.25 12.80
N LYS A 333 30.04 18.32 12.90
CA LYS A 333 30.76 18.92 11.79
C LYS A 333 32.27 18.79 12.04
N PRO A 334 33.10 18.58 11.01
CA PRO A 334 34.54 18.37 11.19
C PRO A 334 35.27 19.48 11.95
N ASP A 335 34.83 20.73 11.79
CA ASP A 335 35.36 21.91 12.47
C ASP A 335 35.09 21.92 13.99
N TRP A 336 34.20 21.06 14.49
CA TRP A 336 33.94 20.94 15.93
C TRP A 336 35.07 20.23 16.68
N GLY A 337 35.91 19.44 15.98
CA GLY A 337 36.97 18.66 16.61
C GLY A 337 36.46 17.85 17.80
N GLU A 338 37.09 18.03 18.97
CA GLU A 338 36.70 17.39 20.23
C GLU A 338 35.74 18.24 21.09
N ASP A 339 35.48 19.49 20.70
CA ASP A 339 34.70 20.48 21.46
C ASP A 339 33.17 20.31 21.34
N TRP A 340 32.71 19.28 20.64
CA TRP A 340 31.29 19.00 20.43
C TRP A 340 30.50 18.88 21.75
N ARG A 341 31.15 18.46 22.84
CA ARG A 341 30.55 18.31 24.18
C ARG A 341 29.88 19.59 24.69
N GLN A 342 30.51 20.75 24.49
CA GLN A 342 30.04 22.03 25.01
C GLN A 342 28.74 22.51 24.35
N ARG A 343 28.34 21.87 23.24
CA ARG A 343 27.12 22.20 22.50
C ARG A 343 25.86 21.59 23.11
N PHE A 344 26.03 20.62 24.01
CA PHE A 344 24.95 19.92 24.69
C PHE A 344 24.87 20.34 26.16
N SER A 345 23.64 20.50 26.66
CA SER A 345 23.36 20.95 28.03
C SER A 345 22.02 20.39 28.52
N VAL A 346 21.73 20.60 29.81
CA VAL A 346 20.41 20.39 30.42
C VAL A 346 20.09 21.60 31.28
N ASP A 347 18.80 21.94 31.42
CA ASP A 347 18.37 22.98 32.36
C ASP A 347 18.61 22.52 33.82
N LEU A 348 18.86 23.47 34.73
CA LEU A 348 18.77 23.20 36.17
C LEU A 348 17.31 23.38 36.62
N ILE A 349 16.65 22.28 37.00
CA ILE A 349 15.27 22.28 37.48
C ILE A 349 15.32 22.12 39.00
N ASN A 350 14.85 23.14 39.74
CA ASN A 350 14.91 23.18 41.21
C ASN A 350 16.34 22.93 41.75
N GLY A 351 17.36 23.47 41.08
CA GLY A 351 18.77 23.32 41.46
C GLY A 351 19.40 21.97 41.12
N LYS A 352 18.67 21.05 40.47
CA LYS A 352 19.19 19.75 40.02
C LYS A 352 19.25 19.70 38.49
N PRO A 353 20.24 19.01 37.89
CA PRO A 353 20.27 18.77 36.46
C PRO A 353 18.96 18.12 35.98
N GLY A 354 18.32 18.74 35.01
CA GLY A 354 17.19 18.18 34.30
C GLY A 354 17.60 17.01 33.40
N ARG A 355 16.62 16.37 32.80
CA ARG A 355 16.81 15.19 31.93
C ARG A 355 16.58 15.47 30.45
N GLN A 356 16.08 16.65 30.09
CA GLN A 356 15.78 16.98 28.70
C GLN A 356 17.02 17.56 28.03
N LEU A 357 17.51 16.90 26.99
CA LEU A 357 18.72 17.33 26.30
C LEU A 357 18.47 18.65 25.54
N ILE A 358 19.40 19.57 25.68
CA ILE A 358 19.40 20.88 25.02
C ILE A 358 20.62 20.96 24.11
N TYR A 359 20.40 21.40 22.88
CA TYR A 359 21.45 21.74 21.91
C TYR A 359 21.26 23.21 21.51
N ARG A 360 22.30 24.05 21.50
CA ARG A 360 22.17 25.49 21.13
C ARG A 360 20.95 26.20 21.79
N ARG A 361 20.76 26.02 23.10
CA ARG A 361 19.65 26.61 23.89
C ARG A 361 18.23 26.22 23.48
N ARG A 362 18.05 25.17 22.67
CA ARG A 362 16.73 24.61 22.37
C ARG A 362 16.68 23.14 22.72
N ARG A 363 15.60 22.73 23.38
CA ARG A 363 15.32 21.33 23.71
C ARG A 363 15.31 20.48 22.44
N ILE A 364 15.95 19.32 22.50
CA ILE A 364 15.94 18.35 21.42
C ILE A 364 14.65 17.55 21.51
N ILE A 365 13.83 17.67 20.48
CA ILE A 365 12.64 16.85 20.27
C ILE A 365 12.99 15.76 19.26
N THR A 366 12.74 14.52 19.64
CA THR A 366 12.86 13.36 18.76
C THR A 366 11.47 12.82 18.43
N GLN A 367 11.42 12.02 17.38
CA GLN A 367 10.20 11.38 16.93
C GLN A 367 10.20 9.89 17.30
N PHE A 368 8.99 9.37 17.51
CA PHE A 368 8.72 7.99 17.83
C PHE A 368 7.56 7.48 16.97
N LEU A 369 7.52 6.16 16.77
CA LEU A 369 6.38 5.47 16.20
C LEU A 369 5.88 4.41 17.18
N ARG A 370 4.56 4.26 17.28
CA ARG A 370 3.97 3.11 17.95
C ARG A 370 4.11 1.88 17.06
N VAL A 371 4.51 0.75 17.65
CA VAL A 371 4.50 -0.57 16.99
C VAL A 371 3.85 -1.58 17.94
N GLY A 372 2.53 -1.57 17.94
CA GLY A 372 1.68 -2.42 18.75
C GLY A 372 1.63 -2.01 20.23
N PHE A 373 1.08 -2.93 21.02
CA PHE A 373 0.77 -2.73 22.42
C PHE A 373 1.43 -3.79 23.30
N THR A 374 1.64 -3.47 24.58
CA THR A 374 1.92 -4.47 25.61
C THR A 374 0.65 -5.27 25.92
N GLU A 375 0.77 -6.38 26.65
CA GLU A 375 -0.39 -7.17 27.09
C GLU A 375 -1.40 -6.34 27.91
N ASP A 376 -0.91 -5.44 28.76
CA ASP A 376 -1.75 -4.49 29.52
C ASP A 376 -2.37 -3.35 28.67
N GLY A 377 -2.11 -3.33 27.36
CA GLY A 377 -2.65 -2.32 26.44
C GLY A 377 -1.87 -1.00 26.37
N ASN A 378 -0.68 -0.91 26.98
CA ASN A 378 0.19 0.26 26.85
C ASN A 378 0.86 0.32 25.47
N TRP A 379 1.17 1.53 24.99
CA TRP A 379 1.83 1.70 23.69
C TRP A 379 3.29 1.24 23.72
N ARG A 380 3.70 0.42 22.75
CA ARG A 380 5.11 0.15 22.48
C ARG A 380 5.63 1.21 21.52
N THR A 381 6.43 2.16 22.01
CA THR A 381 6.91 3.31 21.24
C THR A 381 8.41 3.21 20.99
N PHE A 382 8.82 3.47 19.74
CA PHE A 382 10.18 3.27 19.28
C PHE A 382 10.73 4.52 18.62
N THR A 383 11.94 4.91 18.99
CA THR A 383 12.65 6.07 18.41
C THR A 383 12.95 5.82 16.94
N VAL A 384 12.52 6.73 16.07
CA VAL A 384 12.94 6.71 14.66
C VAL A 384 14.34 7.32 14.50
N ARG A 385 15.02 6.97 13.42
CA ARG A 385 16.33 7.51 13.08
C ARG A 385 16.27 9.02 12.94
N LYS A 386 17.37 9.69 13.32
CA LYS A 386 17.48 11.15 13.28
C LYS A 386 17.55 11.74 11.86
N ASP A 387 17.71 10.88 10.85
CA ASP A 387 17.67 11.21 9.42
C ASP A 387 16.42 10.65 8.71
N PHE A 388 15.47 10.06 9.45
CA PHE A 388 14.21 9.59 8.88
C PHE A 388 13.22 10.74 8.71
N ALA A 389 12.58 10.80 7.54
CA ALA A 389 11.33 11.52 7.35
C ALA A 389 10.32 10.57 6.67
N PRO A 390 9.00 10.68 6.96
CA PRO A 390 7.96 9.92 6.29
C PRO A 390 8.07 9.99 4.77
N ALA A 391 7.88 8.87 4.07
CA ALA A 391 7.85 8.88 2.63
C ALA A 391 6.70 9.78 2.13
N ARG A 392 6.96 10.56 1.07
CA ARG A 392 5.89 11.22 0.34
C ARG A 392 5.15 10.15 -0.44
N LYS A 393 3.84 10.02 -0.26
CA LYS A 393 3.03 9.00 -0.93
C LYS A 393 2.07 9.64 -1.92
N ILE A 394 2.05 9.13 -3.14
CA ILE A 394 1.02 9.43 -4.13
C ILE A 394 0.08 8.23 -4.19
N GLN A 395 -1.17 8.39 -3.75
CA GLN A 395 -2.15 7.33 -3.84
C GLN A 395 -2.43 6.99 -5.31
N THR A 396 -2.52 5.71 -5.61
CA THR A 396 -2.74 5.18 -6.97
C THR A 396 -3.96 4.29 -7.06
N GLU A 397 -4.38 3.72 -5.93
CA GLU A 397 -5.49 2.79 -5.78
C GLU A 397 -6.09 2.94 -4.38
N ASP A 398 -7.36 2.59 -4.21
CA ASP A 398 -7.99 2.50 -2.89
C ASP A 398 -8.92 1.30 -2.80
N ASP A 399 -9.96 1.18 -3.65
CA ASP A 399 -10.99 0.14 -3.52
C ASP A 399 -11.46 -0.48 -4.85
N ILE A 400 -11.58 0.30 -5.93
CA ILE A 400 -11.90 -0.20 -7.28
C ILE A 400 -10.75 0.14 -8.22
N SER A 401 -9.98 -0.88 -8.61
CA SER A 401 -8.83 -0.75 -9.50
C SER A 401 -9.08 -1.51 -10.79
N ALA A 402 -8.64 -0.94 -11.91
CA ALA A 402 -8.50 -1.66 -13.17
C ALA A 402 -7.01 -1.76 -13.52
N SER A 403 -6.54 -2.94 -13.87
CA SER A 403 -5.15 -3.20 -14.19
C SER A 403 -4.97 -4.01 -15.46
N LEU A 404 -3.75 -3.95 -16.01
CA LEU A 404 -3.33 -4.71 -17.18
C LEU A 404 -1.86 -5.10 -17.03
N VAL A 405 -1.46 -6.16 -17.76
CA VAL A 405 -0.07 -6.61 -17.83
C VAL A 405 0.48 -6.38 -19.23
N VAL A 406 1.67 -5.79 -19.31
CA VAL A 406 2.37 -5.52 -20.58
C VAL A 406 3.77 -6.13 -20.54
N PRO A 407 4.21 -6.82 -21.60
CA PRO A 407 5.60 -7.23 -21.75
C PRO A 407 6.56 -6.04 -21.65
N ALA A 408 7.59 -6.14 -20.80
CA ALA A 408 8.53 -5.06 -20.54
C ALA A 408 9.25 -4.53 -21.80
N PRO A 409 9.61 -5.36 -22.81
CA PRO A 409 10.25 -4.86 -24.04
C PRO A 409 9.40 -3.86 -24.85
N LEU A 410 8.08 -3.84 -24.64
CA LEU A 410 7.17 -2.89 -25.31
C LEU A 410 7.13 -1.53 -24.60
N ILE A 411 7.68 -1.42 -23.39
CA ILE A 411 7.65 -0.20 -22.59
C ILE A 411 9.00 0.51 -22.64
N LYS A 412 8.99 1.75 -23.12
CA LYS A 412 10.17 2.63 -23.10
C LYS A 412 10.19 3.47 -21.82
N GLY A 413 11.38 3.86 -21.37
CA GLY A 413 11.54 4.79 -20.24
C GLY A 413 11.36 4.18 -18.85
N LEU A 414 11.57 2.88 -18.73
CA LEU A 414 11.62 2.19 -17.44
C LEU A 414 12.88 2.56 -16.65
N HIS A 415 12.82 2.33 -15.34
CA HIS A 415 14.01 2.41 -14.49
C HIS A 415 15.02 1.32 -14.92
N PRO A 416 16.33 1.63 -15.03
CA PRO A 416 17.33 0.71 -15.60
C PRO A 416 17.49 -0.61 -14.82
N GLU A 417 17.21 -0.59 -13.52
CA GLU A 417 17.26 -1.79 -12.66
C GLU A 417 15.98 -2.62 -12.67
N VAL A 418 14.89 -2.17 -13.30
CA VAL A 418 13.68 -3.00 -13.42
C VAL A 418 13.94 -4.08 -14.46
N LYS A 419 13.96 -5.35 -14.01
CA LYS A 419 14.25 -6.53 -14.84
C LYS A 419 13.06 -7.47 -15.03
N ASN A 420 11.89 -7.14 -14.47
CA ASN A 420 10.70 -7.96 -14.62
C ASN A 420 10.36 -8.16 -16.11
N PRO A 421 10.02 -9.39 -16.53
CA PRO A 421 9.73 -9.69 -17.93
C PRO A 421 8.45 -9.03 -18.45
N SER A 422 7.48 -8.83 -17.56
CA SER A 422 6.23 -8.10 -17.82
C SER A 422 5.92 -7.21 -16.63
N LEU A 423 5.08 -6.20 -16.84
CA LEU A 423 4.81 -5.15 -15.86
C LEU A 423 3.31 -4.93 -15.72
N LYS A 424 2.84 -4.81 -14.47
CA LYS A 424 1.44 -4.46 -14.17
C LYS A 424 1.29 -2.95 -14.07
N PHE A 425 0.29 -2.41 -14.75
CA PHE A 425 -0.11 -1.00 -14.65
C PHE A 425 -1.53 -0.93 -14.13
N ILE A 426 -1.78 0.00 -13.21
CA ILE A 426 -3.06 0.09 -12.51
C ILE A 426 -3.58 1.53 -12.55
N LYS A 427 -4.91 1.65 -12.64
CA LYS A 427 -5.65 2.90 -12.47
C LYS A 427 -6.79 2.69 -11.47
N ASN A 428 -6.91 3.61 -10.53
CA ASN A 428 -8.11 3.75 -9.71
C ASN A 428 -9.28 4.23 -10.60
N CYS A 429 -10.37 3.48 -10.59
CA CYS A 429 -11.58 3.74 -11.35
C CYS A 429 -12.43 4.87 -10.74
N GLU A 430 -12.19 5.22 -9.49
CA GLU A 430 -12.99 6.16 -8.73
C GLU A 430 -12.42 7.58 -8.83
N TYR A 431 -13.29 8.59 -8.84
CA TYR A 431 -12.92 10.00 -8.68
C TYR A 431 -12.99 10.44 -7.21
N ARG A 432 -13.92 9.85 -6.45
CA ARG A 432 -14.10 10.06 -5.00
C ARG A 432 -14.16 8.72 -4.28
N LEU A 433 -13.63 8.68 -3.06
CA LEU A 433 -13.49 7.48 -2.24
C LEU A 433 -14.56 7.47 -1.14
N PHE A 434 -15.34 6.40 -1.07
CA PHE A 434 -16.41 6.27 -0.09
C PHE A 434 -15.90 5.81 1.28
N GLN A 435 -15.21 6.73 1.97
CA GLN A 435 -14.51 6.47 3.22
C GLN A 435 -15.45 6.12 4.37
N ARG A 436 -14.96 5.27 5.29
CA ARG A 436 -15.57 5.01 6.59
C ARG A 436 -14.56 5.43 7.68
N PRO A 437 -14.66 6.68 8.19
CA PRO A 437 -13.68 7.20 9.14
C PRO A 437 -13.99 6.72 10.56
N ASP A 438 -13.61 5.48 10.88
CA ASP A 438 -13.90 4.85 12.17
C ASP A 438 -13.32 5.65 13.35
N ASP A 439 -12.13 6.25 13.18
CA ASP A 439 -11.42 6.97 14.24
C ASP A 439 -11.86 8.45 14.40
N ALA A 440 -12.54 9.04 13.41
CA ALA A 440 -12.94 10.45 13.42
C ALA A 440 -14.05 10.76 14.44
N ILE A 441 -14.61 9.72 15.08
CA ILE A 441 -15.47 9.91 16.25
C ILE A 441 -14.71 10.54 17.44
N HIS A 442 -13.39 10.35 17.49
CA HIS A 442 -12.49 10.97 18.46
C HIS A 442 -12.00 12.32 17.91
N ARG A 443 -12.45 13.40 18.54
CA ARG A 443 -12.14 14.78 18.15
C ARG A 443 -10.63 15.01 18.02
N GLY A 444 -10.19 15.56 16.90
CA GLY A 444 -8.79 15.89 16.64
C GLY A 444 -7.88 14.70 16.36
N TYR A 445 -8.41 13.48 16.29
CA TYR A 445 -7.60 12.29 16.00
C TYR A 445 -7.35 12.13 14.50
N ASP A 446 -8.40 12.12 13.69
CA ASP A 446 -8.30 12.00 12.23
C ASP A 446 -8.26 13.38 11.58
N HIS A 447 -7.05 13.94 11.49
CA HIS A 447 -6.80 15.27 10.93
C HIS A 447 -7.25 15.39 9.47
N LYS A 448 -7.08 14.34 8.66
CA LYS A 448 -7.48 14.38 7.25
C LYS A 448 -8.99 14.39 7.13
N THR A 449 -9.70 13.51 7.85
CA THR A 449 -11.18 13.51 7.82
C THR A 449 -11.75 14.84 8.32
N GLU A 450 -11.23 15.42 9.40
CA GLU A 450 -11.72 16.72 9.88
C GLU A 450 -11.41 17.88 8.92
N SER A 451 -10.26 17.84 8.25
CA SER A 451 -9.93 18.77 7.17
C SER A 451 -10.91 18.63 6.00
N ASP A 452 -11.21 17.39 5.59
CA ASP A 452 -12.16 17.11 4.51
C ASP A 452 -13.57 17.62 4.85
N PHE A 453 -14.04 17.37 6.08
CA PHE A 453 -15.34 17.82 6.56
C PHE A 453 -15.48 19.35 6.56
N SER A 454 -14.37 20.06 6.63
CA SER A 454 -14.32 21.53 6.58
C SER A 454 -14.35 22.08 5.14
N GLY A 455 -14.22 21.20 4.15
CA GLY A 455 -14.37 21.52 2.73
C GLY A 455 -15.81 21.68 2.28
N LYS A 456 -16.01 22.14 1.04
CA LYS A 456 -17.33 22.29 0.40
C LYS A 456 -17.53 21.24 -0.68
N GLY A 457 -18.80 20.94 -1.00
CA GLY A 457 -19.16 20.07 -2.14
C GLY A 457 -18.93 18.57 -1.92
N LEU A 458 -18.85 18.15 -0.66
CA LEU A 458 -18.77 16.75 -0.27
C LEU A 458 -20.16 16.12 -0.12
N PHE A 459 -20.20 14.80 -0.33
CA PHE A 459 -21.37 13.98 -0.07
C PHE A 459 -21.17 13.23 1.24
N PHE A 460 -22.16 13.32 2.13
CA PHE A 460 -22.14 12.65 3.44
C PHE A 460 -23.31 11.68 3.55
N SER A 461 -23.12 10.61 4.31
CA SER A 461 -24.17 9.66 4.68
C SER A 461 -23.92 9.17 6.10
N ASN A 462 -25.00 8.88 6.84
CA ASN A 462 -24.93 8.34 8.21
C ASN A 462 -24.25 9.26 9.23
N TYR A 463 -24.52 10.56 9.16
CA TYR A 463 -24.18 11.57 10.17
C TYR A 463 -25.45 12.26 10.69
N GLU A 464 -25.41 12.73 11.93
CA GLU A 464 -26.48 13.56 12.47
C GLU A 464 -26.49 14.95 11.80
N PRO A 465 -27.64 15.47 11.38
CA PRO A 465 -27.77 16.86 10.94
C PRO A 465 -27.84 17.77 12.16
N LEU A 466 -26.75 18.49 12.44
CA LEU A 466 -26.65 19.35 13.62
C LEU A 466 -27.23 20.74 13.34
N ASP A 467 -28.14 21.19 14.19
CA ASP A 467 -28.71 22.54 14.14
C ASP A 467 -27.85 23.56 14.94
N ARG A 468 -28.14 24.84 14.78
CA ARG A 468 -27.39 25.93 15.44
C ARG A 468 -27.45 25.86 16.98
N PRO A 469 -28.60 25.60 17.64
CA PRO A 469 -28.65 25.38 19.09
C PRO A 469 -27.73 24.26 19.58
N THR A 470 -27.69 23.13 18.86
CA THR A 470 -26.81 22.00 19.19
C THR A 470 -25.34 22.42 19.07
N VAL A 471 -24.97 23.06 17.96
CA VAL A 471 -23.60 23.52 17.74
C VAL A 471 -23.20 24.57 18.79
N ARG A 472 -24.06 25.54 19.11
CA ARG A 472 -23.80 26.51 20.20
C ARG A 472 -23.59 25.85 21.56
N THR A 473 -24.24 24.72 21.82
CA THR A 473 -23.99 23.91 23.02
C THR A 473 -22.61 23.26 22.97
N MET A 474 -22.18 22.77 21.81
CA MET A 474 -20.83 22.25 21.62
C MET A 474 -19.76 23.32 21.85
N LEU A 475 -19.96 24.55 21.36
CA LEU A 475 -19.03 25.67 21.57
C LEU A 475 -18.89 26.05 23.06
N ARG A 476 -19.98 25.91 23.84
CA ARG A 476 -19.96 26.14 25.30
C ARG A 476 -19.21 25.06 26.06
N ASP A 477 -19.08 23.83 25.53
CA ASP A 477 -18.21 22.78 26.06
C ASP A 477 -16.76 23.01 25.59
N SER A 478 -16.18 24.14 25.99
CA SER A 478 -14.93 24.65 25.42
C SER A 478 -13.76 23.67 25.53
N ILE A 479 -13.67 22.90 26.63
CA ILE A 479 -12.61 21.91 26.84
C ILE A 479 -12.65 20.85 25.75
N ARG A 480 -13.84 20.31 25.44
CA ARG A 480 -13.98 19.29 24.41
C ARG A 480 -13.99 19.88 23.01
N PHE A 481 -14.46 21.11 22.85
CA PHE A 481 -14.44 21.80 21.57
C PHE A 481 -13.01 22.08 21.10
N GLU A 482 -12.09 22.44 22.00
CA GLU A 482 -10.67 22.63 21.69
C GLU A 482 -9.94 21.35 21.24
N GLN A 483 -10.54 20.18 21.43
CA GLN A 483 -9.98 18.92 20.93
C GLN A 483 -10.13 18.76 19.42
N PHE A 484 -11.07 19.45 18.77
CA PHE A 484 -11.15 19.43 17.31
C PHE A 484 -9.95 20.12 16.66
N THR A 485 -9.60 19.67 15.46
CA THR A 485 -8.67 20.41 14.60
C THR A 485 -9.20 21.80 14.30
N GLU A 486 -8.29 22.73 14.01
CA GLU A 486 -8.62 24.12 13.66
C GLU A 486 -9.63 24.23 12.50
N PRO A 487 -9.52 23.47 11.38
CA PRO A 487 -10.52 23.53 10.31
C PRO A 487 -11.95 23.19 10.78
N MET A 488 -12.09 22.14 11.59
CA MET A 488 -13.40 21.71 12.08
C MET A 488 -13.99 22.72 13.07
N ARG A 489 -13.16 23.27 13.98
CA ARG A 489 -13.60 24.33 14.90
C ARG A 489 -14.13 25.53 14.15
N LYS A 490 -13.35 26.04 13.19
CA LYS A 490 -13.73 27.17 12.36
C LYS A 490 -15.04 26.92 11.61
N THR A 491 -15.21 25.73 11.03
CA THR A 491 -16.44 25.35 10.32
C THR A 491 -17.67 25.43 11.24
N LEU A 492 -17.55 24.94 12.47
CA LEU A 492 -18.65 24.96 13.45
C LEU A 492 -18.92 26.36 14.02
N GLU A 493 -17.87 27.15 14.24
CA GLU A 493 -17.97 28.56 14.66
C GLU A 493 -18.66 29.41 13.58
N ASP A 494 -18.20 29.31 12.33
CA ASP A 494 -18.76 30.02 11.18
C ASP A 494 -20.24 29.65 11.00
N PHE A 495 -20.60 28.36 11.13
CA PHE A 495 -22.00 27.92 11.08
C PHE A 495 -22.84 28.48 12.23
N ALA A 496 -22.32 28.51 13.46
CA ALA A 496 -23.05 29.02 14.62
C ALA A 496 -23.34 30.54 14.53
N ALA A 497 -22.48 31.27 13.82
CA ALA A 497 -22.57 32.70 13.56
C ALA A 497 -23.39 33.05 12.30
N ALA A 498 -23.53 32.12 11.35
CA ALA A 498 -24.25 32.35 10.09
C ALA A 498 -25.76 32.03 10.18
N ASP A 499 -26.53 32.71 9.33
CA ASP A 499 -27.98 32.45 9.19
C ASP A 499 -28.29 31.26 8.26
N SER A 500 -27.33 30.82 7.46
CA SER A 500 -27.47 29.65 6.56
C SER A 500 -26.13 28.93 6.37
N PRO A 501 -26.12 27.61 6.08
CA PRO A 501 -27.26 26.70 5.89
C PRO A 501 -27.97 26.32 7.20
N ASP A 502 -29.04 25.50 7.13
CA ASP A 502 -29.82 25.07 8.30
C ASP A 502 -29.13 24.04 9.20
N PHE A 503 -28.26 23.23 8.60
CA PHE A 503 -27.56 22.14 9.28
C PHE A 503 -26.08 22.10 8.93
N VAL A 504 -25.30 21.55 9.85
CA VAL A 504 -23.89 21.20 9.65
C VAL A 504 -23.65 19.75 10.11
N ILE A 505 -22.56 19.16 9.65
CA ILE A 505 -22.11 17.82 10.06
C ILE A 505 -20.82 17.97 10.85
N SER A 506 -20.61 17.09 11.84
CA SER A 506 -19.35 17.02 12.57
C SER A 506 -18.81 15.60 12.59
N SER A 507 -17.48 15.46 12.52
CA SER A 507 -16.76 14.18 12.55
C SER A 507 -17.17 13.28 13.72
N HIS A 508 -17.40 13.89 14.88
CA HIS A 508 -17.73 13.20 16.12
C HIS A 508 -19.21 12.80 16.31
N GLN A 509 -20.12 13.15 15.38
CA GLN A 509 -21.56 12.87 15.49
C GLN A 509 -22.09 11.99 14.35
N PRO A 510 -21.71 10.69 14.29
CA PRO A 510 -22.38 9.74 13.42
C PRO A 510 -23.88 9.65 13.73
N ARG A 511 -24.67 9.27 12.72
CA ARG A 511 -26.12 9.06 12.86
C ARG A 511 -26.45 8.10 14.00
N ILE A 512 -27.48 8.41 14.77
CA ILE A 512 -28.03 7.53 15.80
C ILE A 512 -29.01 6.53 15.16
N VAL A 513 -28.75 5.24 15.37
CA VAL A 513 -29.59 4.12 14.97
C VAL A 513 -29.85 3.27 16.21
N ASP A 514 -31.11 3.04 16.55
CA ASP A 514 -31.53 2.32 17.77
C ASP A 514 -30.86 2.85 19.05
N GLY A 515 -30.76 4.18 19.16
CA GLY A 515 -30.20 4.87 20.32
C GLY A 515 -28.67 4.85 20.41
N LYS A 516 -27.94 4.35 19.40
CA LYS A 516 -26.47 4.32 19.38
C LYS A 516 -25.91 4.95 18.10
N ALA A 517 -24.74 5.57 18.21
CA ALA A 517 -24.00 6.03 17.04
C ALA A 517 -23.71 4.85 16.10
N THR A 518 -24.01 5.02 14.83
CA THR A 518 -23.73 4.04 13.79
C THR A 518 -22.24 3.77 13.67
N LYS A 519 -21.89 2.51 13.43
CA LYS A 519 -20.51 2.08 13.12
C LYS A 519 -20.18 2.18 11.63
N ASN A 520 -21.04 2.82 10.84
CA ASN A 520 -20.85 3.00 9.40
C ASN A 520 -21.07 4.47 8.97
N PRO A 521 -20.39 5.46 9.59
CA PRO A 521 -20.36 6.83 9.09
C PRO A 521 -19.68 6.86 7.71
N ARG A 522 -20.16 7.69 6.78
CA ARG A 522 -19.62 7.72 5.41
C ARG A 522 -19.54 9.13 4.83
N TYR A 523 -18.51 9.35 4.03
CA TYR A 523 -18.41 10.50 3.15
C TYR A 523 -17.66 10.13 1.85
N LEU A 524 -17.88 10.90 0.78
CA LEU A 524 -17.10 10.78 -0.46
C LEU A 524 -15.93 11.76 -0.43
N GLN A 525 -14.77 11.27 -0.02
CA GLN A 525 -13.50 11.98 -0.05
C GLN A 525 -13.06 12.23 -1.49
N ASN A 526 -12.59 13.43 -1.85
CA ASN A 526 -11.93 13.58 -3.15
C ASN A 526 -10.62 12.80 -3.13
N ARG A 527 -10.26 12.21 -4.26
CA ARG A 527 -8.97 11.53 -4.37
C ARG A 527 -7.82 12.49 -4.04
N PRO A 528 -6.93 12.15 -3.08
CA PRO A 528 -5.84 13.03 -2.65
C PRO A 528 -4.91 13.46 -3.78
N ASP A 529 -4.69 12.61 -4.79
CA ASP A 529 -3.85 12.95 -5.96
C ASP A 529 -4.46 14.06 -6.84
N LEU A 530 -5.77 14.30 -6.74
CA LEU A 530 -6.47 15.38 -7.43
C LEU A 530 -6.54 16.66 -6.60
N GLU A 531 -6.47 16.55 -5.27
CA GLU A 531 -6.40 17.71 -4.36
C GLU A 531 -5.01 18.32 -4.32
N ASP A 532 -3.96 17.51 -4.53
CA ASP A 532 -2.56 17.95 -4.61
C ASP A 532 -1.93 17.59 -5.98
N PRO A 533 -2.36 18.25 -7.07
CA PRO A 533 -1.79 18.01 -8.40
C PRO A 533 -0.32 18.42 -8.50
N ARG A 534 0.16 19.31 -7.60
CA ARG A 534 1.56 19.73 -7.52
C ARG A 534 2.45 18.57 -7.08
N ALA A 535 2.04 17.80 -6.07
CA ALA A 535 2.80 16.62 -5.65
C ALA A 535 2.88 15.56 -6.76
N VAL A 536 1.80 15.34 -7.52
CA VAL A 536 1.79 14.43 -8.68
C VAL A 536 2.73 14.93 -9.79
N TYR A 537 2.73 16.25 -10.05
CA TYR A 537 3.64 16.89 -10.99
C TYR A 537 5.11 16.66 -10.58
N LEU A 538 5.47 16.97 -9.33
CA LEU A 538 6.82 16.76 -8.79
C LEU A 538 7.23 15.28 -8.83
N ALA A 539 6.33 14.36 -8.48
CA ALA A 539 6.58 12.92 -8.54
C ALA A 539 6.92 12.46 -9.98
N THR A 540 6.14 12.91 -10.95
CA THR A 540 6.34 12.59 -12.38
C THR A 540 7.62 13.21 -12.92
N LEU A 541 7.87 14.47 -12.58
CA LEU A 541 9.04 15.23 -13.00
C LEU A 541 10.35 14.64 -12.45
N GLY A 542 10.37 14.31 -11.16
CA GLY A 542 11.54 13.69 -10.53
C GLY A 542 11.97 12.41 -11.26
N LYS A 543 11.01 11.51 -11.55
CA LYS A 543 11.24 10.30 -12.34
C LYS A 543 11.70 10.60 -13.77
N ARG A 544 11.10 11.60 -14.42
CA ARG A 544 11.51 12.04 -15.77
C ARG A 544 12.98 12.45 -15.80
N PHE A 545 13.41 13.27 -14.83
CA PHE A 545 14.79 13.73 -14.71
C PHE A 545 15.74 12.58 -14.42
N PHE A 546 15.40 11.75 -13.43
CA PHE A 546 16.19 10.58 -13.06
C PHE A 546 16.43 9.65 -14.27
N ARG A 547 15.39 9.37 -15.05
CA ARG A 547 15.44 8.49 -16.22
C ARG A 547 15.85 9.17 -17.53
N ARG A 548 16.10 10.49 -17.52
CA ARG A 548 16.47 11.33 -18.69
C ARG A 548 15.49 11.24 -19.88
N LEU A 549 14.19 11.09 -19.59
CA LEU A 549 13.16 10.96 -20.63
C LEU A 549 12.89 12.31 -21.29
N THR A 550 12.66 12.36 -22.60
CA THR A 550 12.28 13.61 -23.29
C THR A 550 10.99 14.19 -22.72
N ILE A 551 10.74 15.50 -22.90
CA ILE A 551 9.57 16.19 -22.32
C ILE A 551 8.23 15.53 -22.67
N ASP A 552 8.08 15.06 -23.92
CA ASP A 552 6.85 14.42 -24.42
C ASP A 552 6.75 12.92 -24.12
N ALA A 553 7.83 12.29 -23.65
CA ALA A 553 7.79 10.86 -23.37
C ALA A 553 6.86 10.56 -22.18
N PRO A 554 6.07 9.48 -22.21
CA PRO A 554 5.34 9.02 -21.03
C PRO A 554 6.31 8.57 -19.94
N VAL A 555 5.91 8.73 -18.67
CA VAL A 555 6.69 8.26 -17.51
C VAL A 555 6.03 7.00 -16.95
N PRO A 556 6.52 5.79 -17.29
CA PRO A 556 5.89 4.56 -16.84
C PRO A 556 6.05 4.38 -15.32
N MET A 557 4.95 4.07 -14.64
CA MET A 557 4.92 3.77 -13.21
C MET A 557 4.28 2.40 -12.96
N PRO A 558 4.97 1.30 -13.29
CA PRO A 558 4.45 -0.03 -13.04
C PRO A 558 4.45 -0.35 -11.55
N VAL A 559 3.65 -1.34 -11.16
CA VAL A 559 3.73 -1.95 -9.83
C VAL A 559 5.15 -2.46 -9.60
N THR A 560 5.65 -2.30 -8.38
CA THR A 560 6.99 -2.76 -8.00
C THR A 560 6.99 -3.78 -6.87
N SER A 561 5.94 -3.83 -6.06
CA SER A 561 5.84 -4.76 -4.94
C SER A 561 4.37 -5.04 -4.62
N VAL A 562 4.04 -6.32 -4.45
CA VAL A 562 2.70 -6.79 -4.09
C VAL A 562 2.69 -7.17 -2.61
N LEU A 563 2.00 -6.37 -1.80
CA LEU A 563 2.04 -6.37 -0.33
C LEU A 563 0.62 -6.51 0.22
N ALA A 564 0.04 -7.70 0.09
CA ALA A 564 -1.28 -8.03 0.62
C ALA A 564 -1.35 -7.87 2.15
N GLY A 565 -2.57 -7.79 2.69
CA GLY A 565 -2.80 -7.66 4.12
C GLY A 565 -3.74 -8.73 4.65
N ARG A 566 -3.47 -9.20 5.86
CA ARG A 566 -4.32 -10.18 6.55
C ARG A 566 -4.81 -9.62 7.87
N ARG A 567 -6.10 -9.79 8.15
CA ARG A 567 -6.66 -9.50 9.48
C ARG A 567 -6.54 -10.72 10.37
N ASN A 568 -5.64 -10.62 11.34
CA ASN A 568 -5.42 -11.65 12.34
C ASN A 568 -6.23 -11.35 13.61
N ASN A 569 -6.61 -12.41 14.32
CA ASN A 569 -7.27 -12.31 15.62
C ASN A 569 -6.80 -13.44 16.55
N PRO A 570 -6.75 -13.17 17.88
CA PRO A 570 -6.65 -14.21 18.88
C PRO A 570 -7.93 -15.06 18.90
N PRO A 571 -7.90 -16.25 19.53
CA PRO A 571 -9.13 -16.96 19.87
C PRO A 571 -9.99 -16.15 20.87
N ASP A 572 -11.31 -16.22 20.72
CA ASP A 572 -12.31 -15.70 21.66
C ASP A 572 -13.45 -16.72 21.77
N GLU A 573 -13.35 -17.59 22.79
CA GLU A 573 -14.32 -18.66 23.04
C GLU A 573 -15.74 -18.12 23.28
N LYS A 574 -15.88 -16.96 23.94
CA LYS A 574 -17.20 -16.38 24.25
C LYS A 574 -17.91 -15.92 22.98
N ALA A 575 -17.14 -15.43 22.01
CA ALA A 575 -17.65 -15.02 20.71
C ALA A 575 -17.69 -16.18 19.68
N GLY A 576 -17.24 -17.38 20.05
CA GLY A 576 -17.11 -18.51 19.13
C GLY A 576 -16.09 -18.27 18.01
N ILE A 577 -15.09 -17.42 18.26
CA ILE A 577 -14.06 -17.05 17.29
C ILE A 577 -12.81 -17.90 17.54
N ARG A 578 -12.40 -18.69 16.54
CA ARG A 578 -11.16 -19.48 16.58
C ARG A 578 -9.93 -18.64 16.25
N ALA A 579 -8.75 -19.14 16.58
CA ALA A 579 -7.50 -18.44 16.32
C ALA A 579 -7.27 -18.27 14.80
N LEU A 580 -6.68 -17.14 14.40
CA LEU A 580 -6.18 -16.91 13.03
C LEU A 580 -4.85 -16.13 12.99
N ALA A 581 -4.31 -15.76 14.15
CA ALA A 581 -3.09 -14.96 14.29
C ALA A 581 -1.81 -15.81 14.22
N VAL A 582 -1.69 -16.66 13.21
CA VAL A 582 -0.51 -17.54 13.00
C VAL A 582 0.63 -16.87 12.22
N TYR A 583 0.37 -15.70 11.65
CA TYR A 583 1.38 -14.93 10.91
C TYR A 583 2.25 -14.11 11.85
N ASN A 584 3.55 -14.06 11.56
CA ASN A 584 4.44 -13.03 12.08
C ASN A 584 4.16 -11.67 11.37
N PRO A 585 4.90 -10.58 11.65
CA PRO A 585 4.64 -9.28 11.05
C PRO A 585 4.55 -9.28 9.51
N ILE A 586 5.42 -10.01 8.82
CA ILE A 586 5.49 -10.07 7.35
C ILE A 586 5.90 -11.46 6.89
N HIS A 587 5.05 -12.07 6.07
CA HIS A 587 5.34 -13.33 5.38
C HIS A 587 5.59 -13.11 3.88
N TYR A 588 6.44 -13.95 3.30
CA TYR A 588 6.54 -14.17 1.86
C TYR A 588 5.93 -15.54 1.54
N GLN A 589 5.02 -15.60 0.58
CA GLN A 589 4.45 -16.87 0.12
C GLN A 589 4.84 -17.09 -1.34
N GLU A 590 5.33 -18.29 -1.63
CA GLU A 590 5.44 -18.75 -3.02
C GLU A 590 4.04 -18.84 -3.63
N LEU A 591 3.95 -18.82 -4.97
CA LEU A 591 2.66 -18.68 -5.66
C LEU A 591 1.61 -19.74 -5.25
N PRO A 592 1.94 -21.03 -5.03
CA PRO A 592 0.94 -22.00 -4.59
C PRO A 592 0.29 -21.61 -3.25
N GLU A 593 1.09 -21.36 -2.21
CA GLU A 593 0.61 -20.96 -0.88
C GLU A 593 -0.12 -19.62 -0.92
N LEU A 594 0.41 -18.64 -1.67
CA LEU A 594 -0.23 -17.34 -1.84
C LEU A 594 -1.63 -17.50 -2.47
N PHE A 595 -1.77 -18.38 -3.46
CA PHE A 595 -3.05 -18.61 -4.11
C PHE A 595 -4.01 -19.43 -3.25
N MET A 596 -3.56 -20.28 -2.32
CA MET A 596 -4.46 -20.87 -1.31
C MET A 596 -5.12 -19.77 -0.47
N ASP A 597 -4.34 -18.77 -0.06
CA ASP A 597 -4.85 -17.63 0.70
C ASP A 597 -5.71 -16.69 -0.14
N PHE A 598 -5.37 -16.46 -1.41
CA PHE A 598 -6.18 -15.63 -2.30
C PHE A 598 -7.51 -16.29 -2.68
N VAL A 599 -7.53 -17.61 -2.89
CA VAL A 599 -8.76 -18.39 -3.08
C VAL A 599 -9.66 -18.30 -1.86
N ALA A 600 -9.10 -18.45 -0.65
CA ALA A 600 -9.87 -18.50 0.58
C ALA A 600 -10.24 -17.12 1.16
N SER A 601 -9.36 -16.12 1.06
CA SER A 601 -9.52 -14.76 1.61
C SER A 601 -10.11 -14.75 3.03
N LEU A 602 -9.34 -15.30 3.97
CA LEU A 602 -9.77 -15.68 5.32
C LEU A 602 -10.01 -14.47 6.24
N THR A 603 -11.05 -14.54 7.07
CA THR A 603 -11.35 -13.52 8.09
C THR A 603 -11.98 -14.13 9.34
N GLY A 604 -11.61 -13.62 10.52
CA GLY A 604 -12.24 -14.01 11.79
C GLY A 604 -13.61 -13.36 12.04
N LYS A 605 -14.09 -12.50 11.15
CA LYS A 605 -15.48 -11.98 11.18
C LYS A 605 -16.43 -13.01 10.57
N SER A 606 -17.58 -13.21 11.20
CA SER A 606 -18.65 -14.11 10.73
C SER A 606 -18.15 -15.56 10.50
N PRO A 607 -17.71 -16.26 11.57
CA PRO A 607 -17.25 -17.63 11.46
C PRO A 607 -18.37 -18.54 10.92
N SER A 608 -17.97 -19.55 10.14
CA SER A 608 -18.87 -20.61 9.67
C SER A 608 -19.02 -21.70 10.74
N THR A 609 -19.89 -22.69 10.48
CA THR A 609 -20.03 -23.88 11.33
C THR A 609 -18.76 -24.73 11.43
N THR A 610 -17.83 -24.63 10.47
CA THR A 610 -16.64 -25.51 10.36
C THR A 610 -15.30 -24.76 10.30
N GLY A 611 -15.26 -23.47 10.64
CA GLY A 611 -14.03 -22.66 10.60
C GLY A 611 -14.26 -21.18 10.34
N ALA A 612 -13.19 -20.44 10.03
CA ALA A 612 -13.19 -19.01 9.75
C ALA A 612 -14.16 -18.58 8.63
N GLY A 613 -14.49 -17.28 8.62
CA GLY A 613 -15.19 -16.65 7.51
C GLY A 613 -14.29 -16.51 6.27
N SER A 614 -14.92 -16.35 5.11
CA SER A 614 -14.24 -16.13 3.82
C SER A 614 -14.91 -14.96 3.10
N GLU A 615 -14.11 -14.05 2.54
CA GLU A 615 -14.60 -12.99 1.64
C GLU A 615 -14.66 -13.45 0.16
N GLY A 616 -14.42 -14.75 -0.09
CA GLY A 616 -14.33 -15.35 -1.43
C GLY A 616 -13.05 -14.96 -2.17
N ALA A 617 -12.83 -15.55 -3.35
CA ALA A 617 -11.63 -15.34 -4.15
C ALA A 617 -11.27 -13.86 -4.30
N LEU A 618 -10.01 -13.52 -4.01
CA LEU A 618 -9.44 -12.18 -4.14
C LEU A 618 -10.19 -11.09 -3.35
N THR A 619 -10.96 -11.47 -2.30
CA THR A 619 -11.90 -10.59 -1.56
C THR A 619 -13.04 -10.02 -2.41
N LYS A 620 -13.36 -10.71 -3.51
CA LYS A 620 -14.37 -10.28 -4.50
C LYS A 620 -15.64 -11.12 -4.47
N GLY A 621 -15.83 -12.02 -3.50
CA GLY A 621 -17.05 -12.84 -3.38
C GLY A 621 -18.36 -12.04 -3.52
N PRO A 622 -18.52 -10.90 -2.81
CA PRO A 622 -19.72 -10.06 -2.94
C PRO A 622 -19.79 -9.22 -4.23
N PHE A 623 -18.68 -9.17 -4.99
CA PHE A 623 -18.47 -8.23 -6.09
C PHE A 623 -18.16 -8.90 -7.43
N ASN A 624 -18.28 -10.22 -7.54
CA ASN A 624 -18.08 -10.95 -8.79
C ASN A 624 -19.39 -11.65 -9.19
N ALA A 625 -19.88 -11.36 -10.40
CA ALA A 625 -21.10 -11.93 -10.93
C ALA A 625 -20.86 -13.17 -11.80
N ILE A 626 -19.62 -13.59 -12.06
CA ILE A 626 -19.30 -14.80 -12.82
C ILE A 626 -18.58 -15.82 -11.93
N LEU A 627 -18.24 -16.99 -12.46
CA LEU A 627 -17.48 -17.97 -11.69
C LEU A 627 -16.12 -17.38 -11.27
N PRO A 628 -15.75 -17.48 -9.98
CA PRO A 628 -14.54 -16.83 -9.45
C PRO A 628 -13.24 -17.40 -10.03
N VAL A 629 -13.28 -18.59 -10.62
CA VAL A 629 -12.13 -19.21 -11.27
C VAL A 629 -11.53 -18.38 -12.40
N HIS A 630 -12.34 -17.61 -13.14
CA HIS A 630 -11.83 -16.76 -14.23
C HIS A 630 -10.94 -15.62 -13.72
N ASP A 631 -11.33 -15.01 -12.61
CA ASP A 631 -10.53 -14.01 -11.89
C ASP A 631 -9.23 -14.63 -11.36
N LEU A 632 -9.30 -15.83 -10.78
CA LEU A 632 -8.13 -16.54 -10.27
C LEU A 632 -7.16 -16.93 -11.39
N ASN A 633 -7.68 -17.43 -12.52
CA ASN A 633 -6.90 -17.74 -13.72
C ASN A 633 -6.15 -16.49 -14.19
N ALA A 634 -6.85 -15.36 -14.32
CA ALA A 634 -6.26 -14.09 -14.74
C ALA A 634 -5.19 -13.60 -13.76
N ALA A 635 -5.49 -13.62 -12.45
CA ALA A 635 -4.55 -13.22 -11.41
C ALA A 635 -3.30 -14.10 -11.43
N LEU A 636 -3.40 -15.43 -11.50
CA LEU A 636 -2.22 -16.30 -11.48
C LEU A 636 -1.35 -16.07 -12.71
N VAL A 637 -1.94 -15.96 -13.90
CA VAL A 637 -1.19 -15.63 -15.12
C VAL A 637 -0.52 -14.26 -15.01
N SER A 638 -1.16 -13.29 -14.33
CA SER A 638 -0.58 -11.97 -14.06
C SER A 638 0.68 -12.05 -13.21
N PHE A 639 0.66 -12.83 -12.11
CA PHE A 639 1.84 -13.09 -11.28
C PHE A 639 2.95 -13.82 -12.05
N LEU A 640 2.60 -14.88 -12.79
CA LEU A 640 3.55 -15.66 -13.57
C LEU A 640 4.20 -14.83 -14.68
N SER A 641 3.40 -14.01 -15.38
CA SER A 641 3.86 -13.19 -16.49
C SER A 641 4.82 -12.09 -16.05
N THR A 642 4.55 -11.47 -14.90
CA THR A 642 5.36 -10.38 -14.33
C THR A 642 6.55 -10.86 -13.51
N GLY A 643 6.51 -12.10 -13.00
CA GLY A 643 7.46 -12.59 -12.01
C GLY A 643 7.37 -11.81 -10.70
N TYR A 644 6.17 -11.36 -10.32
CA TYR A 644 5.96 -10.70 -9.04
C TYR A 644 5.88 -11.70 -7.89
N HIS A 645 6.25 -11.21 -6.71
CA HIS A 645 6.25 -11.95 -5.46
C HIS A 645 5.20 -11.37 -4.51
N GLY A 646 4.47 -12.23 -3.81
CA GLY A 646 3.46 -11.83 -2.83
C GLY A 646 3.99 -11.85 -1.41
N PHE A 647 3.98 -10.69 -0.76
CA PHE A 647 4.17 -10.58 0.68
C PHE A 647 2.84 -10.29 1.37
N THR A 648 2.65 -10.81 2.57
CA THR A 648 1.45 -10.63 3.39
C THR A 648 1.81 -9.99 4.72
N THR A 649 1.17 -8.86 5.03
CA THR A 649 1.42 -8.10 6.27
C THR A 649 0.33 -8.37 7.31
N ALA A 650 0.72 -8.62 8.55
CA ALA A 650 -0.23 -8.80 9.66
C ALA A 650 -0.89 -7.47 10.07
N ALA A 651 -2.21 -7.51 10.27
CA ALA A 651 -3.00 -6.45 10.88
C ALA A 651 -3.89 -7.04 12.00
N GLY A 652 -4.26 -6.22 12.97
CA GLY A 652 -4.97 -6.63 14.17
C GLY A 652 -4.01 -7.20 15.22
N TYR A 653 -3.51 -8.42 15.00
CA TYR A 653 -2.69 -9.16 15.96
C TYR A 653 -1.51 -9.90 15.32
N VAL A 654 -0.44 -10.10 16.11
CA VAL A 654 0.67 -11.02 15.81
C VAL A 654 0.74 -12.04 16.95
N GLY A 655 0.36 -13.29 16.67
CA GLY A 655 0.05 -14.25 17.72
C GLY A 655 -1.15 -13.84 18.58
N PRO A 656 -1.51 -14.64 19.60
CA PRO A 656 -2.64 -14.34 20.47
C PRO A 656 -2.42 -13.15 21.42
N LYS A 657 -1.16 -12.74 21.68
CA LYS A 657 -0.85 -11.73 22.72
C LYS A 657 -0.70 -10.32 22.17
N PHE A 658 0.02 -10.14 21.05
CA PHE A 658 0.42 -8.79 20.61
C PHE A 658 -0.60 -8.17 19.67
N ARG A 659 -1.40 -7.23 20.20
CA ARG A 659 -2.21 -6.33 19.38
C ARG A 659 -1.28 -5.36 18.62
N VAL A 660 -1.51 -5.21 17.32
CA VAL A 660 -0.74 -4.33 16.43
C VAL A 660 -1.61 -3.37 15.62
N ASP A 661 -2.93 -3.53 15.65
CA ASP A 661 -3.90 -2.75 14.85
C ASP A 661 -3.43 -2.61 13.39
N HIS A 662 -3.10 -1.40 12.94
CA HIS A 662 -2.57 -1.13 11.60
C HIS A 662 -1.12 -0.64 11.58
N ASP A 663 -0.40 -0.71 12.71
CA ASP A 663 0.95 -0.14 12.84
C ASP A 663 1.93 -0.76 11.82
N ILE A 664 1.87 -2.08 11.63
CA ILE A 664 2.68 -2.78 10.62
C ILE A 664 2.25 -2.40 9.20
N SER A 665 0.95 -2.26 8.96
CA SER A 665 0.41 -1.89 7.64
C SER A 665 0.90 -0.51 7.18
N LEU A 666 1.04 0.45 8.11
CA LEU A 666 1.56 1.80 7.83
C LEU A 666 3.08 1.81 7.59
N LEU A 667 3.82 0.93 8.28
CA LEU A 667 5.29 0.83 8.20
C LEU A 667 5.80 0.20 6.90
N VAL A 668 5.05 -0.76 6.34
CA VAL A 668 5.52 -1.57 5.21
C VAL A 668 5.92 -0.74 3.98
N PRO A 669 5.15 0.27 3.52
CA PRO A 669 5.59 1.18 2.46
C PRO A 669 6.89 1.93 2.78
N GLU A 670 7.13 2.26 4.05
CA GLU A 670 8.34 2.94 4.48
C GLU A 670 9.57 2.03 4.37
N VAL A 671 9.41 0.75 4.74
CA VAL A 671 10.46 -0.27 4.63
C VAL A 671 10.76 -0.55 3.15
N TRP A 672 9.73 -0.90 2.36
CA TRP A 672 9.90 -1.30 0.95
C TRP A 672 10.45 -0.18 0.08
N SER A 673 10.00 1.06 0.29
CA SER A 673 10.52 2.20 -0.47
C SER A 673 12.00 2.46 -0.23
N ARG A 674 12.51 2.08 0.95
CA ARG A 674 13.91 2.26 1.35
C ARG A 674 14.79 1.05 1.06
N MET A 675 14.24 -0.06 0.54
CA MET A 675 15.02 -1.18 0.00
C MET A 675 15.44 -0.89 -1.44
N PHE A 676 16.64 -1.29 -1.86
CA PHE A 676 17.01 -1.33 -3.28
C PHE A 676 16.15 -2.34 -4.02
N ILE A 677 16.03 -2.23 -5.35
CA ILE A 677 15.16 -3.11 -6.14
C ILE A 677 15.55 -4.58 -5.96
N HIS A 678 16.85 -4.90 -6.00
CA HIS A 678 17.34 -6.28 -5.81
C HIS A 678 17.14 -6.81 -4.38
N GLU A 679 17.09 -5.93 -3.36
CA GLU A 679 16.90 -6.35 -1.97
C GLU A 679 15.47 -6.84 -1.70
N ARG A 680 14.53 -6.53 -2.58
CA ARG A 680 13.11 -6.93 -2.47
C ARG A 680 12.84 -8.30 -3.07
N ASP A 681 13.80 -8.87 -3.78
CA ASP A 681 13.70 -10.21 -4.36
C ASP A 681 13.73 -11.25 -3.22
N PRO A 682 12.71 -12.12 -3.09
CA PRO A 682 12.70 -13.18 -2.10
C PRO A 682 13.92 -14.10 -2.18
N LYS A 683 14.49 -14.33 -3.37
CA LYS A 683 15.70 -15.13 -3.52
C LYS A 683 16.87 -14.48 -2.79
N TYR A 684 17.07 -13.18 -2.98
CA TYR A 684 18.07 -12.42 -2.24
C TYR A 684 17.81 -12.48 -0.73
N LEU A 685 16.55 -12.31 -0.33
CA LEU A 685 16.17 -12.34 1.08
C LEU A 685 16.42 -13.71 1.74
N ILE A 686 16.13 -14.81 1.05
CA ILE A 686 16.37 -16.18 1.52
C ILE A 686 17.87 -16.47 1.60
N GLU A 687 18.63 -16.17 0.53
CA GLU A 687 20.07 -16.44 0.45
C GLU A 687 20.87 -15.70 1.54
N ASN A 688 20.37 -14.55 2.00
CA ASN A 688 21.01 -13.74 3.05
C ASN A 688 20.38 -13.94 4.45
N GLY A 689 19.49 -14.94 4.62
CA GLY A 689 18.89 -15.27 5.92
C GLY A 689 17.91 -14.23 6.47
N TYR A 690 17.37 -13.38 5.61
CA TYR A 690 16.32 -12.40 5.95
C TYR A 690 14.92 -13.02 5.95
N LEU A 691 14.74 -14.15 5.26
CA LEU A 691 13.53 -14.97 5.31
C LEU A 691 13.87 -16.36 5.79
N GLU A 692 13.06 -16.90 6.70
CA GLU A 692 13.11 -18.30 7.11
C GLU A 692 11.85 -19.04 6.64
N LYS A 693 12.03 -20.28 6.19
CA LYS A 693 10.92 -21.13 5.77
C LYS A 693 10.19 -21.66 6.99
N VAL A 694 8.86 -21.63 6.97
CA VAL A 694 8.03 -22.33 7.95
C VAL A 694 7.87 -23.76 7.45
N GLU A 695 8.22 -24.74 8.27
CA GLU A 695 8.16 -26.16 7.92
C GLU A 695 7.02 -26.84 8.67
N ASP A 696 6.45 -27.90 8.08
CA ASP A 696 5.53 -28.78 8.82
C ASP A 696 6.28 -29.47 9.96
N PHE A 697 5.57 -29.74 11.05
CA PHE A 697 6.14 -30.39 12.23
C PHE A 697 5.17 -31.38 12.85
N GLU A 698 5.71 -32.33 13.61
CA GLU A 698 4.90 -33.30 14.37
C GLU A 698 4.53 -32.73 15.73
N HIS A 699 3.25 -32.84 16.09
CA HIS A 699 2.75 -32.50 17.42
C HIS A 699 1.73 -33.56 17.84
N GLU A 700 1.92 -34.20 18.99
CA GLU A 700 0.99 -35.22 19.52
C GLU A 700 0.63 -36.35 18.52
N GLY A 701 1.58 -36.73 17.65
CA GLY A 701 1.40 -37.80 16.66
C GLY A 701 0.62 -37.40 15.40
N ARG A 702 0.38 -36.09 15.20
CA ARG A 702 -0.15 -35.54 13.96
C ARG A 702 0.83 -34.56 13.31
N THR A 703 0.89 -34.61 11.98
CA THR A 703 1.59 -33.61 11.17
C THR A 703 0.78 -32.32 11.13
N ILE A 704 1.42 -31.20 11.47
CA ILE A 704 0.85 -29.85 11.39
C ILE A 704 1.34 -29.18 10.10
N GLU A 705 0.41 -28.78 9.23
CA GLU A 705 0.69 -28.22 7.90
C GLU A 705 1.12 -26.74 7.93
N ALA A 706 2.12 -26.39 8.74
CA ALA A 706 2.59 -25.01 8.91
C ALA A 706 3.30 -24.45 7.66
N SER A 707 3.79 -25.31 6.75
CA SER A 707 4.45 -24.89 5.51
C SER A 707 3.55 -24.11 4.56
N ARG A 708 2.22 -24.18 4.72
CA ARG A 708 1.27 -23.33 3.99
C ARG A 708 1.44 -21.83 4.27
N LEU A 709 2.13 -21.46 5.35
CA LEU A 709 2.47 -20.07 5.66
C LEU A 709 3.68 -19.53 4.85
N GLY A 710 4.36 -20.39 4.09
CA GLY A 710 5.52 -20.02 3.28
C GLY A 710 6.74 -19.66 4.13
N TYR A 711 7.23 -18.44 3.94
CA TYR A 711 8.39 -17.89 4.62
C TYR A 711 7.98 -16.70 5.48
N ARG A 712 8.79 -16.39 6.50
CA ARG A 712 8.56 -15.26 7.39
C ARG A 712 9.84 -14.46 7.62
N ILE A 713 9.70 -13.17 7.93
CA ILE A 713 10.87 -12.33 8.21
C ILE A 713 11.60 -12.78 9.47
N THR A 714 12.93 -12.67 9.45
CA THR A 714 13.80 -13.00 10.58
C THR A 714 14.23 -11.75 11.35
N GLU A 715 14.91 -11.93 12.48
CA GLU A 715 15.58 -10.82 13.18
C GLU A 715 16.54 -10.07 12.25
N SER A 716 17.32 -10.78 11.43
CA SER A 716 18.24 -10.18 10.45
C SER A 716 17.54 -9.22 9.48
N PHE A 717 16.30 -9.52 9.06
CA PHE A 717 15.49 -8.64 8.23
C PHE A 717 15.19 -7.33 8.98
N VAL A 718 14.77 -7.44 10.23
CA VAL A 718 14.44 -6.29 11.09
C VAL A 718 15.69 -5.43 11.29
N LEU A 719 16.80 -6.02 11.71
CA LEU A 719 18.06 -5.30 11.93
C LEU A 719 18.54 -4.55 10.68
N THR A 720 18.36 -5.14 9.50
CA THR A 720 18.86 -4.58 8.23
C THR A 720 17.92 -3.53 7.63
N PHE A 721 16.63 -3.86 7.49
CA PHE A 721 15.68 -3.04 6.74
C PHE A 721 14.86 -2.13 7.65
N PHE A 722 14.41 -2.60 8.81
CA PHE A 722 13.79 -1.73 9.82
C PHE A 722 14.82 -0.79 10.47
N GLY A 723 16.11 -1.17 10.47
CA GLY A 723 17.23 -0.27 10.79
C GLY A 723 17.39 0.93 9.85
N ARG A 724 16.63 1.00 8.75
CA ARG A 724 16.52 2.19 7.88
C ARG A 724 15.49 3.21 8.40
N ILE A 725 14.68 2.82 9.38
CA ILE A 725 13.61 3.64 9.99
C ILE A 725 13.89 3.87 11.47
N PHE A 726 14.27 2.82 12.22
CA PHE A 726 14.39 2.85 13.68
C PHE A 726 15.84 2.97 14.14
N SER A 727 16.06 3.67 15.25
CA SER A 727 17.38 3.75 15.91
C SER A 727 17.75 2.50 16.71
N ALA A 728 16.74 1.71 17.09
CA ALA A 728 16.88 0.50 17.89
C ALA A 728 16.07 -0.66 17.28
N PRO A 729 16.43 -1.09 16.04
CA PRO A 729 15.62 -2.06 15.30
C PRO A 729 15.49 -3.42 16.02
N ASP A 730 16.49 -3.79 16.81
CA ASP A 730 16.57 -5.00 17.67
C ASP A 730 15.42 -5.12 18.68
N THR A 731 14.76 -4.02 19.02
CA THR A 731 13.71 -4.00 20.03
C THR A 731 12.30 -3.91 19.46
N VAL A 732 12.16 -3.67 18.15
CA VAL A 732 10.87 -3.38 17.50
C VAL A 732 9.93 -4.59 17.57
N PHE A 733 10.45 -5.77 17.21
CA PHE A 733 9.72 -7.03 17.29
C PHE A 733 10.48 -7.98 18.22
N SER A 734 9.79 -8.50 19.24
CA SER A 734 10.35 -9.54 20.11
C SER A 734 10.46 -10.87 19.36
N GLU A 735 11.22 -11.81 19.92
CA GLU A 735 11.28 -13.18 19.39
C GLU A 735 9.87 -13.80 19.30
N GLU A 736 9.03 -13.62 20.33
CA GLU A 736 7.63 -14.09 20.31
C GLU A 736 6.77 -13.46 19.21
N MET A 737 7.08 -12.24 18.74
CA MET A 737 6.39 -11.64 17.59
C MET A 737 6.92 -12.22 16.27
N LEU A 738 8.22 -12.46 16.15
CA LEU A 738 8.83 -13.06 14.96
C LEU A 738 8.47 -14.56 14.83
N ARG A 739 8.22 -15.21 15.97
CA ARG A 739 7.87 -16.62 16.13
C ARG A 739 6.58 -16.77 16.97
N PRO A 740 5.40 -16.49 16.37
CA PRO A 740 4.12 -16.49 17.09
C PRO A 740 3.79 -17.80 17.83
N GLU A 741 4.35 -18.93 17.37
CA GLU A 741 4.22 -20.24 18.03
C GLU A 741 4.76 -20.26 19.48
N LEU A 742 5.68 -19.35 19.82
CA LEU A 742 6.23 -19.23 21.17
C LEU A 742 5.24 -18.59 22.15
N GLN A 743 4.24 -17.85 21.65
CA GLN A 743 3.24 -17.22 22.51
C GLN A 743 2.24 -18.24 23.06
N SER A 744 1.81 -19.19 22.21
CA SER A 744 0.98 -20.35 22.56
C SER A 744 0.99 -21.33 21.39
N MET A 745 1.59 -22.51 21.60
CA MET A 745 1.60 -23.57 20.59
C MET A 745 0.19 -24.06 20.27
N GLU A 746 -0.69 -24.16 21.27
CA GLU A 746 -2.08 -24.58 21.11
C GLU A 746 -2.86 -23.62 20.19
N ALA A 747 -2.81 -22.31 20.46
CA ALA A 747 -3.50 -21.32 19.63
C ALA A 747 -2.89 -21.22 18.22
N TYR A 748 -1.58 -21.44 18.10
CA TYR A 748 -0.90 -21.49 16.80
C TYR A 748 -1.38 -22.67 15.96
N ILE A 749 -1.45 -23.85 16.55
CA ILE A 749 -1.95 -25.06 15.88
C ILE A 749 -3.44 -24.95 15.55
N ASP A 750 -4.30 -24.48 16.47
CA ASP A 750 -5.72 -24.25 16.18
C ASP A 750 -5.90 -23.27 15.01
N GLY A 751 -5.08 -22.22 14.95
CA GLY A 751 -5.14 -21.25 13.86
C GLY A 751 -4.70 -21.81 12.50
N LEU A 752 -3.76 -22.75 12.48
CA LEU A 752 -3.36 -23.48 11.28
C LEU A 752 -4.47 -24.44 10.83
N ASP A 753 -5.01 -25.25 11.75
CA ASP A 753 -6.12 -26.16 11.47
C ASP A 753 -7.33 -25.39 10.91
N ASN A 754 -7.71 -24.30 11.56
CA ASN A 754 -8.79 -23.41 11.12
C ASN A 754 -8.54 -22.83 9.71
N THR A 755 -7.28 -22.50 9.39
CA THR A 755 -6.88 -22.03 8.06
C THR A 755 -7.04 -23.14 7.01
N VAL A 756 -6.53 -24.35 7.28
CA VAL A 756 -6.59 -25.51 6.38
C VAL A 756 -8.03 -25.97 6.16
N GLU A 757 -8.83 -26.09 7.21
CA GLU A 757 -10.25 -26.46 7.15
C GLU A 757 -11.05 -25.47 6.32
N THR A 758 -10.78 -24.17 6.48
CA THR A 758 -11.47 -23.14 5.71
C THR A 758 -11.03 -23.14 4.25
N GLN A 759 -9.73 -23.32 3.97
CA GLN A 759 -9.23 -23.49 2.61
C GLN A 759 -9.88 -24.70 1.92
N ARG A 760 -10.00 -25.82 2.63
CA ARG A 760 -10.69 -27.03 2.14
C ARG A 760 -12.16 -26.75 1.81
N ARG A 761 -12.89 -26.13 2.73
CA ARG A 761 -14.30 -25.76 2.53
C ARG A 761 -14.48 -24.86 1.32
N VAL A 762 -13.63 -23.84 1.16
CA VAL A 762 -13.71 -22.93 0.03
C VAL A 762 -13.37 -23.63 -1.29
N ALA A 763 -12.36 -24.50 -1.30
CA ALA A 763 -11.98 -25.26 -2.50
C ALA A 763 -13.10 -26.19 -2.98
N LEU A 764 -13.83 -26.85 -2.05
CA LEU A 764 -14.97 -27.72 -2.39
C LEU A 764 -16.08 -27.00 -3.18
N ASN A 765 -16.27 -25.69 -2.98
CA ASN A 765 -17.26 -24.92 -3.75
C ASN A 765 -16.98 -24.96 -5.26
N TYR A 766 -15.71 -24.99 -5.68
CA TYR A 766 -15.31 -25.04 -7.10
C TYR A 766 -15.61 -26.40 -7.74
N PHE A 767 -15.75 -27.45 -6.94
CA PHE A 767 -16.21 -28.76 -7.42
C PHE A 767 -17.73 -28.80 -7.53
N GLU A 768 -18.43 -28.18 -6.56
CA GLU A 768 -19.90 -28.11 -6.56
C GLU A 768 -20.47 -27.29 -7.73
N ASP A 769 -19.81 -26.19 -8.10
CA ASP A 769 -20.26 -25.30 -9.18
C ASP A 769 -19.61 -25.60 -10.56
N GLY A 770 -18.72 -26.60 -10.62
CA GLY A 770 -18.00 -27.00 -11.83
C GLY A 770 -16.84 -26.07 -12.22
N GLY A 771 -16.55 -25.03 -11.43
CA GLY A 771 -15.47 -24.08 -11.68
C GLY A 771 -14.08 -24.72 -11.75
N VAL A 772 -13.86 -25.86 -11.08
CA VAL A 772 -12.58 -26.60 -11.14
C VAL A 772 -12.22 -27.07 -12.55
N GLU A 773 -13.21 -27.34 -13.41
CA GLU A 773 -12.96 -27.77 -14.79
C GLU A 773 -12.51 -26.62 -15.69
N MET A 774 -12.79 -25.38 -15.29
CA MET A 774 -12.35 -24.16 -15.98
C MET A 774 -11.04 -23.60 -15.39
N ALA A 775 -10.50 -24.22 -14.33
CA ALA A 775 -9.25 -23.79 -13.73
C ALA A 775 -8.07 -24.13 -14.65
N ILE A 776 -7.16 -23.17 -14.84
CA ILE A 776 -5.88 -23.47 -15.51
C ILE A 776 -5.11 -24.54 -14.73
N PRO A 777 -4.25 -25.35 -15.38
CA PRO A 777 -3.62 -26.51 -14.74
C PRO A 777 -3.01 -26.29 -13.35
N PRO A 778 -2.21 -25.21 -13.09
CA PRO A 778 -1.70 -24.96 -11.73
C PRO A 778 -2.81 -24.75 -10.69
N LEU A 779 -3.88 -24.03 -11.03
CA LEU A 779 -5.01 -23.81 -10.11
C LEU A 779 -5.87 -25.06 -9.94
N LYS A 780 -6.06 -25.85 -11.00
CA LYS A 780 -6.77 -27.14 -10.89
C LYS A 780 -6.05 -28.04 -9.89
N ALA A 781 -4.74 -28.21 -10.04
CA ALA A 781 -3.94 -28.97 -9.09
C ALA A 781 -4.03 -28.40 -7.66
N LEU A 782 -3.96 -27.08 -7.50
CA LEU A 782 -4.03 -26.42 -6.20
C LEU A 782 -5.39 -26.63 -5.52
N LEU A 783 -6.50 -26.49 -6.25
CA LEU A 783 -7.85 -26.70 -5.73
C LEU A 783 -8.08 -28.15 -5.28
N HIS A 784 -7.55 -29.12 -6.03
CA HIS A 784 -7.55 -30.52 -5.62
C HIS A 784 -6.75 -30.76 -4.34
N ILE A 785 -5.53 -30.19 -4.24
CA ILE A 785 -4.70 -30.30 -3.03
C ILE A 785 -5.41 -29.65 -1.83
N MET A 786 -6.03 -28.48 -2.01
CA MET A 786 -6.78 -27.82 -0.94
C MET A 786 -7.99 -28.65 -0.48
N ALA A 787 -8.73 -29.27 -1.41
CA ALA A 787 -9.96 -30.01 -1.12
C ALA A 787 -9.71 -31.44 -0.59
N TYR A 788 -8.70 -32.12 -1.13
CA TYR A 788 -8.50 -33.57 -0.97
C TYR A 788 -7.09 -33.95 -0.50
N GLY A 789 -6.17 -32.99 -0.36
CA GLY A 789 -4.79 -33.21 0.09
C GLY A 789 -3.80 -33.56 -1.03
N GLU A 790 -4.29 -34.00 -2.19
CA GLU A 790 -3.46 -34.42 -3.33
C GLU A 790 -4.08 -34.09 -4.68
N TYR A 791 -3.24 -34.08 -5.72
CA TYR A 791 -3.62 -34.07 -7.13
C TYR A 791 -2.80 -35.14 -7.86
N GLU A 792 -3.47 -36.13 -8.44
CA GLU A 792 -2.83 -37.26 -9.14
C GLU A 792 -1.77 -37.99 -8.27
N GLY A 793 -2.06 -38.19 -6.98
CA GLY A 793 -1.15 -38.81 -6.01
C GLY A 793 0.03 -37.93 -5.58
N LYS A 794 0.03 -36.64 -5.95
CA LYS A 794 1.06 -35.66 -5.61
C LYS A 794 0.54 -34.60 -4.66
N THR A 795 1.41 -34.13 -3.79
CA THR A 795 1.16 -33.08 -2.81
C THR A 795 1.74 -31.75 -3.26
N LEU A 796 1.52 -30.70 -2.47
CA LEU A 796 2.13 -29.38 -2.70
C LEU A 796 3.66 -29.41 -2.72
N ARG A 797 4.30 -30.43 -2.15
CA ARG A 797 5.77 -30.54 -2.04
C ARG A 797 6.41 -31.13 -3.30
N ASP A 798 5.63 -31.79 -4.14
CA ASP A 798 6.15 -32.47 -5.30
C ASP A 798 6.69 -31.47 -6.34
N PRO A 799 7.93 -31.65 -6.85
CA PRO A 799 8.54 -30.73 -7.81
C PRO A 799 7.73 -30.56 -9.10
N GLU A 800 6.95 -31.57 -9.48
CA GLU A 800 6.04 -31.50 -10.63
C GLU A 800 4.89 -30.49 -10.40
N ILE A 801 4.32 -30.46 -9.19
CA ILE A 801 3.28 -29.48 -8.83
C ILE A 801 3.88 -28.07 -8.80
N ARG A 802 5.05 -27.90 -8.16
CA ARG A 802 5.72 -26.60 -8.07
C ARG A 802 6.03 -26.01 -9.45
N ARG A 803 6.49 -26.84 -10.39
CA ARG A 803 6.83 -26.44 -11.76
C ARG A 803 5.64 -25.89 -12.55
N LEU A 804 4.40 -26.24 -12.21
CA LEU A 804 3.21 -25.65 -12.84
C LEU A 804 3.12 -24.13 -12.60
N PHE A 805 3.80 -23.63 -11.56
CA PHE A 805 3.87 -22.22 -11.18
C PHE A 805 5.16 -21.54 -11.70
N ASP A 806 5.88 -22.15 -12.64
CA ASP A 806 7.01 -21.53 -13.32
C ASP A 806 6.54 -20.76 -14.56
N ARG A 807 7.08 -19.55 -14.75
CA ARG A 807 6.78 -18.70 -15.90
C ARG A 807 7.07 -19.40 -17.23
N GLU A 808 8.24 -20.03 -17.37
CA GLU A 808 8.63 -20.69 -18.62
C GLU A 808 7.74 -21.90 -18.93
N THR A 809 7.31 -22.63 -17.90
CA THR A 809 6.33 -23.71 -18.04
C THR A 809 4.98 -23.19 -18.52
N MET A 810 4.50 -22.07 -17.97
CA MET A 810 3.30 -21.41 -18.48
C MET A 810 3.47 -20.97 -19.94
N LEU A 811 4.54 -20.25 -20.29
CA LEU A 811 4.72 -19.73 -21.65
C LEU A 811 4.79 -20.82 -22.72
N GLY A 812 5.43 -21.95 -22.39
CA GLY A 812 5.56 -23.12 -23.26
C GLY A 812 4.32 -24.01 -23.32
N SER A 813 3.26 -23.71 -22.56
CA SER A 813 2.08 -24.56 -22.47
C SER A 813 1.02 -24.22 -23.52
N ASP A 814 0.30 -25.26 -23.99
CA ASP A 814 -0.80 -25.09 -24.93
C ASP A 814 -1.95 -24.25 -24.35
N TRP A 815 -2.27 -24.43 -23.06
CA TRP A 815 -3.35 -23.69 -22.42
C TRP A 815 -3.08 -22.18 -22.40
N TYR A 816 -1.83 -21.75 -22.19
CA TYR A 816 -1.49 -20.34 -22.26
C TYR A 816 -1.56 -19.80 -23.69
N GLN A 817 -1.09 -20.58 -24.67
CA GLN A 817 -1.21 -20.19 -26.09
C GLN A 817 -2.68 -20.02 -26.50
N GLN A 818 -3.57 -20.90 -26.03
CA GLN A 818 -5.02 -20.76 -26.23
C GLN A 818 -5.58 -19.47 -25.62
N ARG A 819 -5.08 -19.02 -24.47
CA ARG A 819 -5.47 -17.71 -23.88
C ARG A 819 -5.06 -16.53 -24.75
N ILE A 820 -3.89 -16.61 -25.37
CA ILE A 820 -3.40 -15.58 -26.30
C ILE A 820 -4.25 -15.57 -27.58
N ASP A 821 -4.56 -16.75 -28.13
CA ASP A 821 -5.43 -16.87 -29.30
C ASP A 821 -6.86 -16.40 -29.01
N ALA A 822 -7.38 -16.70 -27.82
CA ALA A 822 -8.66 -16.19 -27.34
C ALA A 822 -8.68 -14.66 -27.29
N LYS A 823 -7.58 -14.03 -26.83
CA LYS A 823 -7.47 -12.56 -26.83
C LYS A 823 -7.50 -11.96 -28.24
N VAL A 824 -6.78 -12.54 -29.19
CA VAL A 824 -6.83 -12.12 -30.61
C VAL A 824 -8.25 -12.20 -31.16
N LYS A 825 -9.00 -13.27 -30.83
CA LYS A 825 -10.41 -13.42 -31.24
C LYS A 825 -11.29 -12.31 -30.66
N VAL A 826 -11.15 -12.02 -29.36
CA VAL A 826 -11.91 -10.94 -28.69
C VAL A 826 -11.64 -9.58 -29.34
N ASP A 827 -10.36 -9.25 -29.57
CA ASP A 827 -10.00 -7.95 -30.16
C ASP A 827 -10.46 -7.84 -31.62
N THR A 828 -10.39 -8.94 -32.38
CA THR A 828 -10.90 -9.01 -33.75
C THR A 828 -12.41 -8.75 -33.76
N ALA A 829 -13.18 -9.49 -32.95
CA ALA A 829 -14.64 -9.37 -32.89
C ALA A 829 -15.07 -7.97 -32.44
N LEU A 830 -14.39 -7.39 -31.44
CA LEU A 830 -14.65 -6.03 -30.98
C LEU A 830 -14.40 -4.98 -32.07
N CYS A 831 -13.29 -5.10 -32.79
CA CYS A 831 -12.95 -4.15 -33.85
C CYS A 831 -13.91 -4.27 -35.06
N GLU A 832 -14.32 -5.50 -35.42
CA GLU A 832 -15.37 -5.73 -36.42
C GLU A 832 -16.70 -5.11 -36.02
N ALA A 833 -17.10 -5.24 -34.76
CA ALA A 833 -18.31 -4.60 -34.24
C ALA A 833 -18.24 -3.06 -34.30
N HIS A 834 -17.08 -2.48 -33.99
CA HIS A 834 -16.86 -1.03 -34.16
C HIS A 834 -17.02 -0.59 -35.62
N ILE A 835 -16.41 -1.31 -36.56
CA ILE A 835 -16.51 -1.03 -38.01
C ILE A 835 -17.98 -1.11 -38.45
N ALA A 836 -18.69 -2.18 -38.09
CA ALA A 836 -20.09 -2.36 -38.45
C ALA A 836 -20.98 -1.24 -37.90
N SER A 837 -20.76 -0.81 -36.66
CA SER A 837 -21.50 0.30 -36.03
C SER A 837 -21.24 1.64 -36.72
N LEU A 838 -19.97 1.92 -37.06
CA LEU A 838 -19.61 3.14 -37.78
C LEU A 838 -20.20 3.15 -39.19
N GLU A 839 -20.15 2.03 -39.92
CA GLU A 839 -20.76 1.90 -41.25
C GLU A 839 -22.28 2.07 -41.21
N ALA A 840 -22.95 1.45 -40.23
CA ALA A 840 -24.39 1.60 -40.03
C ALA A 840 -24.78 3.04 -39.72
N PHE A 841 -24.00 3.74 -38.87
CA PHE A 841 -24.24 5.16 -38.59
C PHE A 841 -24.06 6.01 -39.86
N LEU A 842 -23.00 5.77 -40.63
CA LEU A 842 -22.72 6.50 -41.88
C LEU A 842 -23.79 6.31 -42.96
N ALA A 843 -24.47 5.15 -42.98
CA ALA A 843 -25.56 4.87 -43.90
C ALA A 843 -26.82 5.72 -43.60
N ASN A 844 -26.95 6.26 -42.38
CA ASN A 844 -28.09 7.09 -42.02
C ASN A 844 -27.91 8.52 -42.53
N THR A 845 -28.54 8.82 -43.67
CA THR A 845 -28.37 10.09 -44.38
C THR A 845 -28.88 11.31 -43.60
N ASN A 846 -29.74 11.14 -42.61
CA ASN A 846 -30.27 12.21 -41.77
C ASN A 846 -29.19 12.85 -40.85
N TYR A 847 -28.06 12.17 -40.63
CA TYR A 847 -26.99 12.63 -39.74
C TYR A 847 -25.74 13.11 -40.50
N ARG A 848 -25.86 13.49 -41.78
CA ARG A 848 -24.71 13.85 -42.62
C ARG A 848 -23.80 14.92 -42.00
N SER A 849 -24.37 15.98 -41.42
CA SER A 849 -23.61 17.04 -40.74
C SER A 849 -22.84 16.51 -39.53
N GLU A 850 -23.44 15.60 -38.77
CA GLU A 850 -22.81 14.96 -37.61
C GLU A 850 -21.68 14.01 -38.04
N HIS A 851 -21.83 13.33 -39.17
CA HIS A 851 -20.76 12.48 -39.70
C HIS A 851 -19.48 13.25 -39.98
N GLU A 852 -19.60 14.48 -40.51
CA GLU A 852 -18.47 15.39 -40.75
C GLU A 852 -17.94 15.98 -39.44
N ARG A 853 -18.83 16.54 -38.61
CA ARG A 853 -18.46 17.16 -37.31
C ARG A 853 -17.70 16.21 -36.40
N LEU A 854 -18.09 14.93 -36.37
CA LEU A 854 -17.47 13.90 -35.52
C LEU A 854 -16.32 13.16 -36.21
N GLY A 855 -16.06 13.43 -37.50
CA GLY A 855 -15.01 12.78 -38.28
C GLY A 855 -15.19 11.27 -38.42
N ILE A 856 -16.44 10.79 -38.59
CA ILE A 856 -16.77 9.36 -38.51
C ILE A 856 -16.03 8.52 -39.58
N ARG A 857 -15.79 9.08 -40.77
CA ARG A 857 -15.04 8.38 -41.84
C ARG A 857 -13.59 8.12 -41.43
N ALA A 858 -12.91 9.12 -40.88
CA ALA A 858 -11.55 8.95 -40.37
C ALA A 858 -11.48 7.91 -39.23
N ARG A 859 -12.50 7.86 -38.36
CA ARG A 859 -12.59 6.84 -37.31
C ARG A 859 -12.80 5.44 -37.89
N LEU A 860 -13.60 5.31 -38.94
CA LEU A 860 -13.81 4.05 -39.66
C LEU A 860 -12.52 3.56 -40.32
N ASP A 861 -11.77 4.47 -40.98
CA ASP A 861 -10.49 4.14 -41.59
C ASP A 861 -9.46 3.69 -40.53
N ALA A 862 -9.41 4.39 -39.39
CA ALA A 862 -8.58 3.98 -38.26
C ALA A 862 -8.97 2.60 -37.71
N ALA A 863 -10.26 2.31 -37.56
CA ALA A 863 -10.72 1.00 -37.11
C ALA A 863 -10.37 -0.12 -38.11
N LYS A 864 -10.50 0.14 -39.42
CA LYS A 864 -10.08 -0.80 -40.47
C LYS A 864 -8.57 -1.08 -40.45
N ALA A 865 -7.75 -0.04 -40.22
CA ALA A 865 -6.32 -0.19 -40.07
C ALA A 865 -5.95 -1.01 -38.81
N GLU A 866 -6.63 -0.76 -37.69
CA GLU A 866 -6.45 -1.50 -36.45
C GLU A 866 -6.83 -2.98 -36.61
N LEU A 867 -7.96 -3.28 -37.25
CA LEU A 867 -8.35 -4.67 -37.57
C LEU A 867 -7.30 -5.38 -38.43
N ALA A 868 -6.72 -4.68 -39.41
CA ALA A 868 -5.64 -5.23 -40.22
C ALA A 868 -4.39 -5.54 -39.38
N HIS A 869 -4.05 -4.68 -38.41
CA HIS A 869 -2.94 -4.91 -37.48
C HIS A 869 -3.20 -6.10 -36.54
N ILE A 870 -4.39 -6.18 -35.93
CA ILE A 870 -4.79 -7.26 -35.00
C ILE A 870 -4.65 -8.64 -35.67
N ARG A 871 -4.98 -8.72 -36.97
CA ARG A 871 -4.89 -9.96 -37.75
C ARG A 871 -3.45 -10.36 -38.14
N THR A 872 -2.44 -9.56 -37.77
CA THR A 872 -1.04 -9.90 -38.06
C THR A 872 -0.45 -10.86 -37.03
N PRO A 873 0.51 -11.72 -37.42
CA PRO A 873 1.27 -12.53 -36.47
C PRO A 873 2.04 -11.70 -35.42
N ALA A 874 2.46 -10.49 -35.79
CA ALA A 874 3.17 -9.58 -34.89
C ALA A 874 2.30 -9.13 -33.71
N TYR A 875 1.01 -8.87 -33.94
CA TYR A 875 0.08 -8.53 -32.87
C TYR A 875 -0.05 -9.66 -31.86
N ARG A 876 -0.29 -10.89 -32.32
CA ARG A 876 -0.30 -12.08 -31.45
C ARG A 876 1.02 -12.24 -30.69
N GLY A 877 2.16 -12.03 -31.36
CA GLY A 877 3.48 -12.08 -30.75
C GLY A 877 3.65 -11.08 -29.61
N ASN A 878 3.13 -9.86 -29.77
CA ASN A 878 3.17 -8.82 -28.73
C ASN A 878 2.27 -9.11 -27.51
N LEU A 879 1.31 -10.03 -27.64
CA LEU A 879 0.47 -10.48 -26.52
C LEU A 879 1.16 -11.53 -25.64
N VAL A 880 2.25 -12.16 -26.09
CA VAL A 880 3.00 -13.13 -25.27
C VAL A 880 3.65 -12.41 -24.09
N GLY A 881 3.35 -12.86 -22.87
CA GLY A 881 3.69 -12.17 -21.61
C GLY A 881 2.55 -11.28 -21.07
N THR A 882 1.39 -11.26 -21.72
CA THR A 882 0.15 -10.69 -21.16
C THR A 882 -0.70 -11.77 -20.48
N ILE A 883 -1.83 -11.38 -19.86
CA ILE A 883 -2.77 -12.34 -19.24
C ILE A 883 -3.57 -13.15 -20.29
N GLY A 884 -3.72 -12.62 -21.50
CA GLY A 884 -4.64 -13.16 -22.51
C GLY A 884 -6.11 -13.09 -22.07
N THR A 885 -6.97 -13.88 -22.70
CA THR A 885 -8.38 -14.05 -22.30
C THR A 885 -8.63 -15.50 -21.90
N ASP A 886 -9.53 -15.74 -20.96
CA ASP A 886 -10.00 -17.10 -20.67
C ASP A 886 -10.77 -17.66 -21.88
N PRO A 887 -10.33 -18.77 -22.51
CA PRO A 887 -11.01 -19.35 -23.68
C PRO A 887 -12.46 -19.74 -23.38
N GLU A 888 -12.78 -20.07 -22.12
CA GLU A 888 -14.13 -20.41 -21.70
C GLU A 888 -15.09 -19.21 -21.72
N LEU A 889 -14.59 -17.99 -21.86
CA LEU A 889 -15.40 -16.76 -21.94
C LEU A 889 -15.58 -16.23 -23.37
N VAL A 890 -14.83 -16.77 -24.34
CA VAL A 890 -14.86 -16.34 -25.76
C VAL A 890 -15.92 -17.10 -26.55
#